data_AF-A0A928KLF0-F1
#
_entry.id   AF-A0A928KLF0-F1
#
_cell.length_a   1.000
_cell.length_b   1.000
_cell.length_c   1.000
_cell.angle_alpha   90.00
_cell.angle_beta   90.00
_cell.angle_gamma   90.00
#
_symmetry.space_group_name_H-M   'P 1'
#
loop_
_entity.id
_entity.type
_entity.pdbx_description
1 polymer ?
#
loop_
_entity_poly.entity_id
_entity_poly.type
_entity_poly.pdbx_seq_one_letter_code
_entity_poly.pdbx_strand_id
1 'polypeptide(L)'
;MDTNNSLHKLSEVASRIKELRDIMGWSITEMADKTDVSEETYISYESGTVDIPFSFIHKCALAFDVELTELLEGHTAKLSSYTITRKGKGQGTAKEDGIDIANLAPKFKDKLAEPYWVKYEYSASQQNKPIKLSTHSGQEFDLVLSGRLKVQIGNHTEILDEGDSIYYNSSTPHGMIAVDGKDCVFCAVVMSGEETEETVVRKSVMSAKKSEKLICEKFVETFEDENGALQDIKFKNTDTFNFGFDIVDEIADKYPDKLAMLHLDVNRFERRFTFKDIKHASNQVANYFTSLGIKKGDKVMLVLKRHYQFWFCMVALHKLGAVAIPATNQLKEHDFEYRYNSAGVSAIVCTADGDTADIAKAAAEKCPQVKNLIMVGGCRDGWRDFDKEYPLFTRKFVRTEDTSAGDDTALMFFTSGTTGNPKMAAHKHTYALGHFVTAKYWHCCERDGLHLTISDTGWGKSLWGKLYGQWLCEGAVFVYDFDRFDENDILPMFQKYNITTFCAPPTMLRMLIRGDLSKFDLSSIHHMTTAGEALNPEVFKQFKEATGLEIMEGFGQTETTLAIANLYGTTPKIGAMGKASPQFPIDIVDPDGNPVATGEIGEIVIHTDKEVPCGLFKEYYLDDKKTKEAWHDGLYHTGDTAWRDEDGYFWYVGRVDDVIKSSGYRIGPFEIESVIMELPYVLECGVSAVPDEIRGQVVKASIVLTKGTEPTEELKKEIQNYVKSHTAPYKYPRVVVFRDELPKTISGKIQRNKL
;
A
#
# COMPACT_ATOMS: atom_id res chain seq x y z
N MET A 1 19.57 -54.62 6.42
CA MET A 1 20.50 -53.62 5.86
C MET A 1 21.46 -53.25 6.97
N ASP A 2 22.76 -53.42 6.72
CA ASP A 2 23.83 -53.40 7.71
C ASP A 2 23.99 -52.04 8.41
N THR A 3 23.75 -52.03 9.72
CA THR A 3 23.98 -50.87 10.62
C THR A 3 25.45 -50.44 10.71
N ASN A 4 26.40 -51.28 10.29
CA ASN A 4 27.82 -50.93 10.27
C ASN A 4 28.21 -49.99 9.11
N ASN A 5 27.44 -49.92 8.02
CA ASN A 5 27.80 -49.11 6.86
C ASN A 5 27.25 -47.66 6.95
N SER A 6 26.17 -47.43 7.72
CA SER A 6 25.57 -46.11 7.92
C SER A 6 26.39 -45.24 8.88
N LEU A 7 26.92 -45.82 9.95
CA LEU A 7 27.78 -45.14 10.92
C LEU A 7 29.10 -44.66 10.28
N HIS A 8 29.65 -45.43 9.34
CA HIS A 8 30.88 -45.04 8.63
C HIS A 8 30.68 -43.77 7.78
N LYS A 9 29.56 -43.67 7.04
CA LYS A 9 29.26 -42.52 6.19
C LYS A 9 28.97 -41.23 6.96
N LEU A 10 28.29 -41.31 8.10
CA LEU A 10 28.04 -40.14 8.96
C LEU A 10 29.35 -39.58 9.52
N SER A 11 30.26 -40.46 9.94
CA SER A 11 31.59 -40.07 10.43
C SER A 11 32.44 -39.37 9.36
N GLU A 12 32.33 -39.79 8.09
CA GLU A 12 33.03 -39.15 6.97
C GLU A 12 32.52 -37.73 6.67
N VAL A 13 31.20 -37.52 6.68
CA VAL A 13 30.60 -36.19 6.47
C VAL A 13 30.99 -35.23 7.60
N ALA A 14 30.92 -35.70 8.85
CA ALA A 14 31.34 -34.94 10.01
C ALA A 14 32.84 -34.57 9.96
N SER A 15 33.69 -35.52 9.54
CA SER A 15 35.12 -35.27 9.35
C SER A 15 35.41 -34.20 8.29
N ARG A 16 34.65 -34.16 7.20
CA ARG A 16 34.81 -33.15 6.14
C ARG A 16 34.35 -31.76 6.60
N ILE A 17 33.25 -31.69 7.35
CA ILE A 17 32.78 -30.44 7.97
C ILE A 17 33.87 -29.90 8.91
N LYS A 18 34.46 -30.77 9.73
CA LYS A 18 35.55 -30.41 10.64
C LYS A 18 36.79 -29.91 9.88
N GLU A 19 37.21 -30.62 8.85
CA GLU A 19 38.39 -30.27 8.06
C GLU A 19 38.21 -28.91 7.34
N LEU A 20 37.03 -28.66 6.76
CA LEU A 20 36.71 -27.38 6.13
C LEU A 20 36.62 -26.24 7.16
N ARG A 21 36.04 -26.48 8.33
CA ARG A 21 36.05 -25.51 9.43
C ARG A 21 37.48 -25.13 9.82
N ASP A 22 38.36 -26.12 9.97
CA ASP A 22 39.76 -25.91 10.33
C ASP A 22 40.53 -25.17 9.21
N ILE A 23 40.28 -25.49 7.94
CA ILE A 23 40.86 -24.78 6.77
C ILE A 23 40.44 -23.31 6.74
N MET A 24 39.17 -23.02 6.99
CA MET A 24 38.62 -21.67 7.00
C MET A 24 39.03 -20.88 8.25
N GLY A 25 39.68 -21.54 9.22
CA GLY A 25 40.14 -20.92 10.47
C GLY A 25 39.02 -20.55 11.43
N TRP A 26 37.85 -21.19 11.31
CA TRP A 26 36.68 -20.86 12.12
C TRP A 26 36.65 -21.64 13.43
N SER A 27 36.29 -20.93 14.50
CA SER A 27 36.01 -21.52 15.80
C SER A 27 34.71 -22.30 15.80
N ILE A 28 34.56 -23.20 16.78
CA ILE A 28 33.32 -23.96 16.99
C ILE A 28 32.14 -23.02 17.27
N THR A 29 32.36 -21.95 18.04
CA THR A 29 31.37 -20.90 18.32
C THR A 29 30.87 -20.24 17.04
N GLU A 30 31.78 -19.84 16.15
CA GLU A 30 31.40 -19.21 14.87
C GLU A 30 30.60 -20.16 13.98
N MET A 31 30.93 -21.45 13.98
CA MET A 31 30.20 -22.42 13.18
C MET A 31 28.85 -22.83 13.79
N ALA A 32 28.74 -22.86 15.12
CA ALA A 32 27.48 -23.06 15.82
C ALA A 32 26.49 -21.93 15.48
N ASP A 33 26.96 -20.68 15.51
CA ASP A 33 26.18 -19.51 15.10
C ASP A 33 25.80 -19.58 13.61
N LYS A 34 26.73 -19.91 12.72
CA LYS A 34 26.46 -20.02 11.26
C LYS A 34 25.49 -21.15 10.90
N THR A 35 25.32 -22.14 11.77
CA THR A 35 24.44 -23.29 11.52
C THR A 35 23.15 -23.25 12.36
N ASP A 36 22.95 -22.20 13.15
CA ASP A 36 21.85 -22.01 14.11
C ASP A 36 21.65 -23.22 15.04
N VAL A 37 22.73 -23.77 15.58
CA VAL A 37 22.67 -24.78 16.63
C VAL A 37 23.53 -24.35 17.82
N SER A 38 23.27 -24.87 19.02
CA SER A 38 24.14 -24.57 20.17
C SER A 38 25.54 -25.14 19.95
N GLU A 39 26.57 -24.55 20.57
CA GLU A 39 27.94 -25.09 20.50
C GLU A 39 28.00 -26.58 20.90
N GLU A 40 27.24 -26.97 21.93
CA GLU A 40 27.15 -28.36 22.37
C GLU A 40 26.54 -29.28 21.29
N THR A 41 25.51 -28.78 20.59
CA THR A 41 24.88 -29.50 19.48
C THR A 41 25.80 -29.56 18.27
N TYR A 42 26.51 -28.47 17.97
CA TYR A 42 27.49 -28.41 16.89
C TYR A 42 28.63 -29.42 17.12
N ILE A 43 29.20 -29.45 18.33
CA ILE A 43 30.23 -30.41 18.74
C ILE A 43 29.70 -31.85 18.61
N SER A 44 28.45 -32.08 19.00
CA SER A 44 27.82 -33.39 18.86
C SER A 44 27.70 -33.81 17.39
N TYR A 45 27.24 -32.93 16.50
CA TYR A 45 27.14 -33.22 15.07
C TYR A 45 28.50 -33.37 14.39
N GLU A 46 29.47 -32.51 14.71
CA GLU A 46 30.84 -32.58 14.17
C GLU A 46 31.61 -33.81 14.68
N SER A 47 31.17 -34.43 15.79
CA SER A 47 31.75 -35.70 16.26
C SER A 47 31.40 -36.90 15.37
N GLY A 48 30.33 -36.80 14.58
CA GLY A 48 29.81 -37.91 13.75
C GLY A 48 29.24 -39.08 14.55
N THR A 49 29.01 -38.93 15.86
CA THR A 49 28.51 -39.99 16.75
C THR A 49 26.99 -39.99 16.93
N VAL A 50 26.31 -38.97 16.40
CA VAL A 50 24.85 -38.82 16.38
C VAL A 50 24.38 -38.54 14.95
N ASP A 51 23.10 -38.78 14.68
CA ASP A 51 22.52 -38.45 13.38
C ASP A 51 22.55 -36.93 13.15
N ILE A 52 23.02 -36.54 11.96
CA ILE A 52 23.18 -35.15 11.58
C ILE A 52 21.97 -34.73 10.74
N PRO A 53 21.17 -33.75 11.18
CA PRO A 53 20.04 -33.27 10.40
C PRO A 53 20.49 -32.72 9.05
N PHE A 54 19.74 -33.02 7.99
CA PHE A 54 20.03 -32.51 6.66
C PHE A 54 20.12 -30.98 6.61
N SER A 55 19.28 -30.28 7.38
CA SER A 55 19.30 -28.82 7.52
C SER A 55 20.63 -28.30 8.08
N PHE A 56 21.28 -29.06 8.98
CA PHE A 56 22.60 -28.71 9.50
C PHE A 56 23.68 -28.86 8.42
N ILE A 57 23.71 -29.98 7.70
CA ILE A 57 24.69 -30.23 6.63
C ILE A 57 24.53 -29.17 5.51
N HIS A 58 23.31 -28.79 5.18
CA HIS A 58 23.03 -27.73 4.21
C HIS A 58 23.53 -26.36 4.67
N LYS A 59 23.35 -26.01 5.95
CA LYS A 59 23.90 -24.77 6.49
C LYS A 59 25.43 -24.78 6.57
N CYS A 60 26.06 -25.92 6.84
CA CYS A 60 27.52 -26.05 6.71
C CYS A 60 27.97 -25.83 5.25
N ALA A 61 27.24 -26.36 4.27
CA ALA A 61 27.56 -26.18 2.85
C ALA A 61 27.49 -24.69 2.45
N LEU A 62 26.42 -24.00 2.86
CA LEU A 62 26.26 -22.56 2.66
C LEU A 62 27.34 -21.75 3.39
N ALA A 63 27.69 -22.15 4.61
CA ALA A 63 28.72 -21.48 5.39
C ALA A 63 30.07 -21.57 4.66
N PHE A 64 30.49 -22.75 4.20
CA PHE A 64 31.77 -22.93 3.52
C PHE A 64 31.79 -22.52 2.04
N ASP A 65 30.64 -22.09 1.49
CA ASP A 65 30.45 -21.81 0.06
C ASP A 65 30.81 -23.01 -0.84
N VAL A 66 30.34 -24.21 -0.45
CA VAL A 66 30.53 -25.46 -1.20
C VAL A 66 29.20 -26.11 -1.52
N GLU A 67 29.15 -26.92 -2.59
CA GLU A 67 27.95 -27.70 -2.90
C GLU A 67 27.72 -28.78 -1.83
N LEU A 68 26.45 -29.04 -1.53
CA LEU A 68 26.05 -30.03 -0.52
C LEU A 68 26.60 -31.45 -0.82
N THR A 69 26.68 -31.82 -2.10
CA THR A 69 27.25 -33.09 -2.53
C THR A 69 28.74 -33.20 -2.25
N GLU A 70 29.49 -32.09 -2.16
CA GLU A 70 30.91 -32.12 -1.81
C GLU A 70 31.09 -32.52 -0.33
N LEU A 71 30.22 -32.05 0.57
CA LEU A 71 30.19 -32.49 1.97
C LEU A 71 29.73 -33.95 2.11
N LEU A 72 28.68 -34.33 1.38
CA LEU A 72 28.08 -35.67 1.49
C LEU A 72 28.93 -36.77 0.86
N GLU A 73 29.59 -36.50 -0.28
CA GLU A 73 30.27 -37.52 -1.10
C GLU A 73 31.80 -37.32 -1.19
N GLY A 74 32.35 -36.17 -0.79
CA GLY A 74 33.80 -35.96 -0.69
C GLY A 74 34.54 -35.76 -2.02
N HIS A 75 33.86 -35.35 -3.08
CA HIS A 75 34.48 -35.11 -4.39
C HIS A 75 34.09 -33.74 -4.95
N THR A 76 35.08 -32.91 -5.29
CA THR A 76 34.89 -31.68 -6.09
C THR A 76 34.71 -32.04 -7.56
N ALA A 77 33.70 -31.48 -8.22
CA ALA A 77 33.50 -31.70 -9.65
C ALA A 77 34.55 -30.93 -10.48
N LYS A 78 35.68 -31.58 -10.81
CA LYS A 78 36.59 -31.14 -11.88
C LYS A 78 36.52 -32.13 -13.04
N LEU A 79 36.09 -31.67 -14.21
CA LEU A 79 36.09 -32.46 -15.43
C LEU A 79 37.53 -32.54 -15.97
N SER A 80 38.16 -33.72 -15.94
CA SER A 80 39.52 -33.90 -16.48
C SER A 80 39.56 -34.60 -17.84
N SER A 81 38.48 -35.26 -18.27
CA SER A 81 38.37 -35.91 -19.59
C SER A 81 36.92 -36.06 -20.06
N TYR A 82 36.22 -37.15 -19.70
CA TYR A 82 34.81 -37.37 -20.05
C TYR A 82 34.06 -38.01 -18.87
N THR A 83 32.76 -37.80 -18.83
CA THR A 83 31.84 -38.43 -17.86
C THR A 83 30.77 -39.18 -18.63
N ILE A 84 30.39 -40.38 -18.18
CA ILE A 84 29.29 -41.15 -18.76
C ILE A 84 28.17 -41.31 -17.73
N THR A 85 26.99 -40.78 -18.04
CA THR A 85 25.75 -41.09 -17.31
C THR A 85 25.03 -42.22 -18.03
N ARG A 86 24.93 -43.39 -17.38
CA ARG A 86 24.25 -44.57 -17.95
C ARG A 86 22.73 -44.45 -17.78
N LYS A 87 21.96 -45.14 -18.64
CA LYS A 87 20.49 -45.20 -18.55
C LYS A 87 20.04 -45.54 -17.12
N GLY A 88 19.14 -44.74 -16.56
CA GLY A 88 18.63 -44.90 -15.19
C GLY A 88 19.59 -44.49 -14.07
N LYS A 89 20.75 -43.90 -14.41
CA LYS A 89 21.74 -43.38 -13.44
C LYS A 89 21.83 -41.84 -13.43
N GLY A 90 20.93 -41.15 -14.11
CA GLY A 90 20.78 -39.70 -13.97
C GLY A 90 20.28 -39.32 -12.57
N GLN A 91 20.59 -38.11 -12.12
CA GLN A 91 20.10 -37.63 -10.83
C GLN A 91 18.63 -37.25 -10.96
N GLY A 92 17.75 -37.89 -10.18
CA GLY A 92 16.34 -37.51 -10.15
C GLY A 92 16.18 -36.12 -9.55
N THR A 93 15.61 -35.19 -10.31
CA THR A 93 15.47 -33.78 -9.90
C THR A 93 14.05 -33.44 -9.47
N ALA A 94 13.06 -34.13 -10.03
CA ALA A 94 11.66 -34.02 -9.64
C ALA A 94 10.94 -35.33 -9.96
N LYS A 95 9.89 -35.62 -9.18
CA LYS A 95 8.97 -36.72 -9.43
C LYS A 95 7.55 -36.23 -9.13
N GLU A 96 6.76 -36.04 -10.18
CA GLU A 96 5.33 -35.73 -10.09
C GLU A 96 4.52 -36.96 -10.52
N ASP A 97 3.23 -37.00 -10.18
CA ASP A 97 2.35 -38.10 -10.59
C ASP A 97 2.33 -38.23 -12.13
N GLY A 98 2.99 -39.27 -12.65
CA GLY A 98 3.07 -39.58 -14.08
C GLY A 98 4.24 -38.92 -14.84
N ILE A 99 5.19 -38.25 -14.17
CA ILE A 99 6.39 -37.68 -14.81
C ILE A 99 7.65 -38.01 -14.01
N ASP A 100 8.60 -38.69 -14.66
CA ASP A 100 9.94 -38.94 -14.11
C ASP A 100 10.98 -38.10 -14.87
N ILE A 101 11.72 -37.25 -14.14
CA ILE A 101 12.76 -36.37 -14.70
C ILE A 101 14.11 -36.70 -14.06
N ALA A 102 15.13 -36.91 -14.89
CA ALA A 102 16.49 -37.17 -14.44
C ALA A 102 17.51 -36.30 -15.18
N ASN A 103 18.31 -35.52 -14.45
CA ASN A 103 19.42 -34.75 -14.99
C ASN A 103 20.51 -35.72 -15.50
N LEU A 104 20.90 -35.57 -16.76
CA LEU A 104 21.87 -36.45 -17.42
C LEU A 104 23.32 -35.99 -17.24
N ALA A 105 23.56 -34.76 -16.79
CA ALA A 105 24.91 -34.23 -16.59
C ALA A 105 25.08 -33.50 -15.24
N PRO A 106 24.61 -34.04 -14.10
CA PRO A 106 24.54 -33.30 -12.83
C PRO A 106 25.90 -32.82 -12.31
N LYS A 107 27.00 -33.45 -12.75
CA LYS A 107 28.36 -33.14 -12.32
C LYS A 107 29.09 -32.08 -13.16
N PHE A 108 28.42 -31.44 -14.12
CA PHE A 108 29.06 -30.46 -15.00
C PHE A 108 28.77 -29.03 -14.47
N LYS A 109 29.81 -28.26 -14.14
CA LYS A 109 29.70 -26.91 -13.56
C LYS A 109 29.61 -25.83 -14.66
N ASP A 110 28.96 -24.71 -14.37
CA ASP A 110 28.83 -23.51 -15.23
C ASP A 110 28.29 -23.78 -16.64
N LYS A 111 27.27 -24.63 -16.76
CA LYS A 111 26.75 -25.02 -18.08
C LYS A 111 25.87 -23.93 -18.68
N LEU A 112 26.04 -23.74 -19.99
CA LEU A 112 25.10 -22.98 -20.82
C LEU A 112 23.81 -23.77 -21.13
N ALA A 113 23.83 -25.09 -20.96
CA ALA A 113 22.71 -25.98 -21.30
C ALA A 113 22.64 -27.19 -20.37
N GLU A 114 21.43 -27.57 -19.97
CA GLU A 114 21.16 -28.65 -19.06
C GLU A 114 20.34 -29.77 -19.73
N PRO A 115 20.92 -30.97 -19.91
CA PRO A 115 20.21 -32.08 -20.50
C PRO A 115 19.47 -32.91 -19.44
N TYR A 116 18.20 -33.17 -19.71
CA TYR A 116 17.30 -33.98 -18.91
C TYR A 116 16.76 -35.15 -19.72
N TRP A 117 16.69 -36.31 -19.06
CA TRP A 117 15.91 -37.45 -19.54
C TRP A 117 14.54 -37.39 -18.90
N VAL A 118 13.49 -37.38 -19.71
CA VAL A 118 12.11 -37.25 -19.24
C VAL A 118 11.30 -38.44 -19.71
N LYS A 119 10.59 -39.07 -18.78
CA LYS A 119 9.51 -40.03 -19.08
C LYS A 119 8.19 -39.41 -18.65
N TYR A 120 7.28 -39.29 -19.60
CA TYR A 120 5.92 -38.84 -19.38
C TYR A 120 4.97 -40.03 -19.56
N GLU A 121 4.24 -40.38 -18.51
CA GLU A 121 3.32 -41.51 -18.53
C GLU A 121 2.02 -41.17 -19.25
N TYR A 122 1.54 -42.11 -20.05
CA TYR A 122 0.30 -41.92 -20.76
C TYR A 122 -0.91 -41.91 -19.81
N SER A 123 -1.75 -40.89 -19.95
CA SER A 123 -3.04 -40.83 -19.28
C SER A 123 -4.17 -40.58 -20.28
N ALA A 124 -5.06 -41.58 -20.44
CA ALA A 124 -6.25 -41.46 -21.27
C ALA A 124 -7.14 -40.27 -20.89
N SER A 125 -7.11 -39.87 -19.62
CA SER A 125 -7.88 -38.73 -19.11
C SER A 125 -7.26 -37.37 -19.47
N GLN A 126 -5.95 -37.31 -19.75
CA GLN A 126 -5.24 -36.06 -20.04
C GLN A 126 -5.17 -35.75 -21.54
N GLN A 127 -5.14 -36.75 -22.42
CA GLN A 127 -5.07 -36.54 -23.89
C GLN A 127 -6.20 -35.65 -24.44
N ASN A 128 -7.37 -35.66 -23.78
CA ASN A 128 -8.55 -34.88 -24.18
C ASN A 128 -8.78 -33.62 -23.33
N LYS A 129 -7.87 -33.29 -22.41
CA LYS A 129 -7.92 -32.07 -21.60
C LYS A 129 -6.95 -31.02 -22.14
N PRO A 130 -7.18 -29.73 -21.85
CA PRO A 130 -6.17 -28.70 -22.13
C PRO A 130 -4.84 -29.04 -21.46
N ILE A 131 -3.74 -28.86 -22.20
CA ILE A 131 -2.39 -29.09 -21.68
C ILE A 131 -2.09 -27.99 -20.66
N LYS A 132 -1.61 -28.38 -19.47
CA LYS A 132 -1.14 -27.43 -18.47
C LYS A 132 0.15 -26.80 -18.99
N LEU A 133 0.15 -25.48 -19.18
CA LEU A 133 1.31 -24.74 -19.65
C LEU A 133 2.11 -24.15 -18.49
N SER A 134 3.41 -24.05 -18.69
CA SER A 134 4.41 -23.40 -17.83
C SER A 134 5.30 -22.47 -18.66
N THR A 135 6.04 -21.59 -18.00
CA THR A 135 7.03 -20.70 -18.63
C THR A 135 8.28 -20.66 -17.78
N HIS A 136 9.44 -20.59 -18.41
CA HIS A 136 10.71 -20.35 -17.73
C HIS A 136 11.68 -19.62 -18.67
N SER A 137 12.57 -18.81 -18.12
CA SER A 137 13.51 -18.03 -18.92
C SER A 137 14.51 -18.94 -19.61
N GLY A 138 14.68 -18.78 -20.92
CA GLY A 138 15.65 -19.53 -21.70
C GLY A 138 15.07 -20.05 -23.00
N GLN A 139 15.78 -21.02 -23.58
CA GLN A 139 15.37 -21.74 -24.77
C GLN A 139 15.39 -23.24 -24.45
N GLU A 140 14.46 -24.00 -24.99
CA GLU A 140 14.37 -25.43 -24.75
C GLU A 140 14.31 -26.19 -26.06
N PHE A 141 15.06 -27.28 -26.09
CA PHE A 141 15.11 -28.22 -27.20
C PHE A 141 14.69 -29.60 -26.71
N ASP A 142 13.59 -30.12 -27.24
CA ASP A 142 13.12 -31.47 -26.94
C ASP A 142 13.33 -32.39 -28.14
N LEU A 143 13.85 -33.59 -27.88
CA LEU A 143 13.99 -34.66 -28.88
C LEU A 143 13.26 -35.92 -28.40
N VAL A 144 12.24 -36.35 -29.15
CA VAL A 144 11.46 -37.55 -28.81
C VAL A 144 12.28 -38.80 -29.10
N LEU A 145 12.54 -39.59 -28.05
CA LEU A 145 13.32 -40.82 -28.13
C LEU A 145 12.47 -42.07 -28.34
N SER A 146 11.22 -42.07 -27.86
CA SER A 146 10.22 -43.12 -28.10
C SER A 146 8.83 -42.67 -27.66
N GLY A 147 7.78 -43.08 -28.36
CA GLY A 147 6.40 -42.67 -28.08
C GLY A 147 5.99 -41.43 -28.89
N ARG A 148 4.90 -40.76 -28.50
CA ARG A 148 4.43 -39.52 -29.14
C ARG A 148 4.17 -38.45 -28.09
N LEU A 149 4.64 -37.24 -28.37
CA LEU A 149 4.53 -36.09 -27.47
C LEU A 149 3.64 -35.03 -28.10
N LYS A 150 2.51 -34.70 -27.47
CA LYS A 150 1.73 -33.53 -27.86
C LYS A 150 2.26 -32.34 -27.09
N VAL A 151 2.82 -31.37 -27.80
CA VAL A 151 3.39 -30.15 -27.24
C VAL A 151 2.52 -28.97 -27.64
N GLN A 152 2.22 -28.10 -26.69
CA GLN A 152 1.57 -26.81 -26.94
C GLN A 152 2.55 -25.70 -26.58
N ILE A 153 2.73 -24.73 -27.48
CA ILE A 153 3.54 -23.52 -27.28
C ILE A 153 2.69 -22.31 -27.69
N GLY A 154 2.35 -21.47 -26.72
CA GLY A 154 1.34 -20.43 -26.82
C GLY A 154 0.00 -21.03 -27.27
N ASN A 155 -0.48 -20.55 -28.41
CA ASN A 155 -1.73 -21.01 -29.02
C ASN A 155 -1.53 -22.12 -30.06
N HIS A 156 -0.29 -22.52 -30.33
CA HIS A 156 0.03 -23.57 -31.31
C HIS A 156 0.18 -24.91 -30.62
N THR A 157 -0.33 -25.97 -31.23
CA THR A 157 -0.24 -27.33 -30.70
C THR A 157 0.21 -28.25 -31.80
N GLU A 158 1.24 -29.05 -31.53
CA GLU A 158 1.80 -30.03 -32.47
C GLU A 158 1.95 -31.39 -31.78
N ILE A 159 1.98 -32.46 -32.58
CA ILE A 159 2.27 -33.82 -32.12
C ILE A 159 3.60 -34.23 -32.74
N LEU A 160 4.57 -34.55 -31.89
CA LEU A 160 5.91 -35.00 -32.27
C LEU A 160 5.99 -36.53 -32.22
N ASP A 161 6.53 -37.11 -33.28
CA ASP A 161 6.79 -38.55 -33.42
C ASP A 161 8.22 -38.91 -32.98
N GLU A 162 8.51 -40.22 -32.88
CA GLU A 162 9.85 -40.69 -32.53
C GLU A 162 10.90 -40.20 -33.55
N GLY A 163 11.94 -39.54 -33.05
CA GLY A 163 12.97 -38.90 -33.88
C GLY A 163 12.71 -37.43 -34.19
N ASP A 164 11.50 -36.91 -33.92
CA ASP A 164 11.20 -35.49 -34.08
C ASP A 164 11.77 -34.67 -32.91
N SER A 165 12.10 -33.43 -33.23
CA SER A 165 12.50 -32.43 -32.24
C SER A 165 11.73 -31.14 -32.39
N ILE A 166 11.67 -30.39 -31.29
CA ILE A 166 11.13 -29.04 -31.26
C ILE A 166 12.10 -28.13 -30.51
N TYR A 167 12.27 -26.92 -31.04
CA TYR A 167 13.10 -25.88 -30.43
C TYR A 167 12.26 -24.62 -30.23
N TYR A 168 12.20 -24.11 -29.01
CA TYR A 168 11.34 -22.99 -28.69
C TYR A 168 11.88 -22.09 -27.59
N ASN A 169 11.36 -20.86 -27.55
CA ASN A 169 11.61 -19.93 -26.46
C ASN A 169 10.73 -20.34 -25.27
N SER A 170 11.36 -20.82 -24.21
CA SER A 170 10.71 -21.32 -23.00
C SER A 170 9.96 -20.23 -22.22
N SER A 171 10.21 -18.96 -22.54
CA SER A 171 9.41 -17.83 -22.04
C SER A 171 8.00 -17.79 -22.65
N THR A 172 7.77 -18.50 -23.76
CA THR A 172 6.43 -18.67 -24.34
C THR A 172 5.69 -19.76 -23.55
N PRO A 173 4.43 -19.56 -23.12
CA PRO A 173 3.68 -20.57 -22.37
C PRO A 173 3.67 -21.90 -23.10
N HIS A 174 4.27 -22.94 -22.52
CA HIS A 174 4.38 -24.23 -23.19
C HIS A 174 4.11 -25.38 -22.22
N GLY A 175 3.68 -26.51 -22.75
CA GLY A 175 3.46 -27.71 -21.97
C GLY A 175 3.33 -28.91 -22.88
N MET A 176 3.43 -30.10 -22.31
CA MET A 176 3.49 -31.33 -23.08
C MET A 176 2.85 -32.50 -22.35
N ILE A 177 2.28 -33.43 -23.10
CA ILE A 177 1.70 -34.68 -22.60
C ILE A 177 2.01 -35.84 -23.54
N ALA A 178 2.15 -37.05 -22.99
CA ALA A 178 2.19 -38.27 -23.80
C ALA A 178 0.79 -38.57 -24.39
N VAL A 179 0.75 -38.98 -25.65
CA VAL A 179 -0.50 -39.28 -26.38
C VAL A 179 -0.45 -40.64 -27.09
N ASP A 180 -1.62 -41.10 -27.54
CA ASP A 180 -1.82 -42.32 -28.34
C ASP A 180 -1.51 -43.64 -27.62
N GLY A 181 -1.83 -43.69 -26.32
CA GLY A 181 -1.89 -44.95 -25.57
C GLY A 181 -0.57 -45.48 -25.07
N LYS A 182 0.52 -44.72 -25.21
CA LYS A 182 1.88 -45.13 -24.82
C LYS A 182 2.61 -44.00 -24.10
N ASP A 183 3.40 -44.37 -23.09
CA ASP A 183 4.33 -43.44 -22.44
C ASP A 183 5.27 -42.83 -23.47
N CYS A 184 5.64 -41.56 -23.26
CA CYS A 184 6.59 -40.86 -24.10
C CYS A 184 7.90 -40.66 -23.34
N VAL A 185 9.02 -40.91 -24.00
CA VAL A 185 10.36 -40.64 -23.49
C VAL A 185 11.05 -39.68 -24.44
N PHE A 186 11.60 -38.60 -23.90
CA PHE A 186 12.29 -37.58 -24.67
C PHE A 186 13.49 -37.02 -23.90
N CYS A 187 14.41 -36.41 -24.63
CA CYS A 187 15.53 -35.66 -24.07
C CYS A 187 15.22 -34.17 -24.17
N ALA A 188 15.12 -33.49 -23.04
CA ALA A 188 14.94 -32.05 -22.97
C ALA A 188 16.29 -31.39 -22.68
N VAL A 189 16.64 -30.36 -23.43
CA VAL A 189 17.86 -29.56 -23.22
C VAL A 189 17.44 -28.12 -22.97
N VAL A 190 17.58 -27.68 -21.72
CA VAL A 190 17.21 -26.33 -21.28
C VAL A 190 18.45 -25.44 -21.33
N MET A 191 18.40 -24.34 -22.05
CA MET A 191 19.48 -23.37 -22.22
C MET A 191 19.15 -22.07 -21.51
N SER A 192 20.07 -21.61 -20.67
CA SER A 192 19.97 -20.31 -20.00
C SER A 192 20.08 -19.18 -21.05
N GLY A 193 19.15 -18.23 -21.02
CA GLY A 193 19.20 -17.04 -21.90
C GLY A 193 20.31 -16.06 -21.48
N GLU A 194 20.69 -15.14 -22.38
CA GLU A 194 21.57 -14.00 -22.04
C GLU A 194 20.95 -13.15 -20.91
N GLU A 195 21.81 -12.54 -20.08
CA GLU A 195 21.44 -11.63 -18.99
C GLU A 195 20.68 -10.40 -19.51
N THR A 196 19.38 -10.58 -19.77
CA THR A 196 18.44 -9.47 -19.80
C THR A 196 18.28 -8.93 -18.39
N GLU A 197 18.53 -7.62 -18.23
CA GLU A 197 18.45 -6.85 -17.00
C GLU A 197 17.28 -7.32 -16.10
N GLU A 198 17.60 -7.57 -14.82
CA GLU A 198 16.71 -8.05 -13.74
C GLU A 198 15.41 -7.23 -13.54
N THR A 199 15.21 -6.17 -14.32
CA THR A 199 14.09 -5.25 -14.25
C THR A 199 12.83 -5.76 -14.97
N VAL A 200 12.94 -6.71 -15.91
CA VAL A 200 11.77 -7.20 -16.69
C VAL A 200 11.14 -8.47 -16.09
N VAL A 201 11.91 -9.29 -15.37
CA VAL A 201 11.43 -10.56 -14.78
C VAL A 201 10.66 -10.35 -13.47
N ARG A 202 10.97 -9.30 -12.70
CA ARG A 202 10.20 -8.97 -11.47
C ARG A 202 8.74 -8.61 -11.75
N LYS A 203 8.40 -8.11 -12.96
CA LYS A 203 7.02 -7.71 -13.29
C LYS A 203 6.09 -8.86 -13.68
N SER A 204 6.60 -10.00 -14.17
CA SER A 204 5.76 -11.12 -14.61
C SER A 204 5.62 -12.24 -13.58
N VAL A 205 6.58 -12.40 -12.64
CA VAL A 205 6.45 -13.33 -11.49
C VAL A 205 5.32 -12.89 -10.54
N MET A 206 4.93 -11.60 -10.57
CA MET A 206 3.80 -11.09 -9.80
C MET A 206 2.42 -11.44 -10.39
N SER A 207 2.28 -11.87 -11.66
CA SER A 207 0.96 -12.12 -12.28
C SER A 207 0.63 -13.59 -12.60
N ALA A 208 1.50 -14.55 -12.28
CA ALA A 208 1.27 -15.98 -12.55
C ALA A 208 1.15 -16.88 -11.31
N LYS A 209 0.96 -16.33 -10.10
CA LYS A 209 0.09 -17.02 -9.15
C LYS A 209 -1.32 -16.83 -9.69
N LYS A 210 -2.09 -17.90 -9.92
CA LYS A 210 -3.54 -17.76 -9.94
C LYS A 210 -3.89 -17.23 -8.55
N SER A 211 -3.93 -15.91 -8.40
CA SER A 211 -4.23 -15.25 -7.15
C SER A 211 -5.57 -15.81 -6.74
N GLU A 212 -5.62 -16.57 -5.65
CA GLU A 212 -6.91 -16.93 -5.08
C GLU A 212 -7.71 -15.64 -4.94
N LYS A 213 -8.95 -15.67 -5.43
CA LYS A 213 -9.84 -14.51 -5.40
C LYS A 213 -9.77 -13.82 -4.05
N LEU A 214 -9.65 -12.50 -4.08
CA LEU A 214 -9.68 -11.71 -2.85
C LEU A 214 -11.05 -11.88 -2.20
N ILE A 215 -11.10 -11.89 -0.87
CA ILE A 215 -12.37 -11.98 -0.15
C ILE A 215 -13.35 -10.86 -0.54
N CYS A 216 -12.82 -9.67 -0.86
CA CYS A 216 -13.62 -8.53 -1.29
C CYS A 216 -14.30 -8.71 -2.66
N GLU A 217 -13.91 -9.67 -3.50
CA GLU A 217 -14.54 -9.92 -4.82
C GLU A 217 -15.99 -10.41 -4.71
N LYS A 218 -16.44 -10.79 -3.50
CA LYS A 218 -17.86 -10.99 -3.20
C LYS A 218 -18.68 -9.70 -3.33
N PHE A 219 -18.02 -8.55 -3.18
CA PHE A 219 -18.63 -7.21 -3.17
C PHE A 219 -18.13 -6.30 -4.29
N VAL A 220 -16.96 -6.60 -4.87
CA VAL A 220 -16.33 -5.80 -5.92
C VAL A 220 -16.17 -6.62 -7.18
N GLU A 221 -16.48 -6.02 -8.32
CA GLU A 221 -16.21 -6.57 -9.65
C GLU A 221 -15.53 -5.49 -10.49
N THR A 222 -14.36 -5.81 -11.03
CA THR A 222 -13.57 -4.88 -11.83
C THR A 222 -13.48 -5.34 -13.27
N PHE A 223 -13.45 -4.36 -14.17
CA PHE A 223 -13.27 -4.56 -15.61
C PHE A 223 -11.95 -3.88 -15.98
N GLU A 224 -10.95 -4.68 -16.28
CA GLU A 224 -9.60 -4.23 -16.64
C GLU A 224 -9.37 -4.42 -18.15
N ASP A 225 -8.48 -3.62 -18.72
CA ASP A 225 -7.97 -3.86 -20.08
C ASP A 225 -6.94 -5.01 -20.11
N GLU A 226 -6.38 -5.28 -21.29
CA GLU A 226 -5.37 -6.34 -21.48
C GLU A 226 -4.09 -6.16 -20.67
N ASN A 227 -3.83 -4.94 -20.17
CA ASN A 227 -2.65 -4.60 -19.38
C ASN A 227 -2.97 -4.52 -17.88
N GLY A 228 -4.21 -4.81 -17.45
CA GLY A 228 -4.64 -4.73 -16.06
C GLY A 228 -5.02 -3.32 -15.58
N ALA A 229 -5.16 -2.35 -16.49
CA ALA A 229 -5.60 -1.01 -16.13
C ALA A 229 -7.12 -0.97 -15.98
N LEU A 230 -7.60 -0.38 -14.87
CA LEU A 230 -9.03 -0.33 -14.53
C LEU A 230 -9.81 0.53 -15.54
N GLN A 231 -10.84 -0.06 -16.14
CA GLN A 231 -11.77 0.62 -17.07
C GLN A 231 -13.13 0.90 -16.43
N ASP A 232 -13.63 -0.01 -15.60
CA ASP A 232 -14.91 0.12 -14.90
C ASP A 232 -14.90 -0.70 -13.61
N ILE A 233 -15.76 -0.34 -12.64
CA ILE A 233 -15.91 -1.03 -11.37
C ILE A 233 -17.37 -1.05 -10.93
N LYS A 234 -17.83 -2.22 -10.47
CA LYS A 234 -19.17 -2.41 -9.93
C LYS A 234 -19.11 -2.95 -8.51
N PHE A 235 -20.05 -2.48 -7.70
CA PHE A 235 -20.23 -2.94 -6.34
C PHE A 235 -21.54 -3.73 -6.24
N LYS A 236 -21.48 -4.89 -5.58
CA LYS A 236 -22.61 -5.82 -5.43
C LYS A 236 -22.74 -6.26 -3.97
N ASN A 237 -23.91 -6.76 -3.60
CA ASN A 237 -24.21 -7.20 -2.23
C ASN A 237 -23.88 -6.12 -1.17
N THR A 238 -24.02 -4.85 -1.53
CA THR A 238 -23.60 -3.71 -0.71
C THR A 238 -24.53 -3.47 0.47
N ASP A 239 -25.79 -3.84 0.34
CA ASP A 239 -26.84 -3.79 1.35
C ASP A 239 -26.50 -4.57 2.63
N THR A 240 -25.75 -5.67 2.48
CA THR A 240 -25.33 -6.51 3.60
C THR A 240 -23.88 -6.30 4.03
N PHE A 241 -23.15 -5.37 3.39
CA PHE A 241 -21.72 -5.23 3.67
C PHE A 241 -21.42 -4.63 5.05
N ASN A 242 -20.58 -5.30 5.83
CA ASN A 242 -19.95 -4.81 7.06
C ASN A 242 -18.45 -5.16 7.04
N PHE A 243 -17.58 -4.15 7.02
CA PHE A 243 -16.13 -4.35 6.90
C PHE A 243 -15.53 -5.27 7.98
N GLY A 244 -16.02 -5.19 9.22
CA GLY A 244 -15.49 -5.99 10.32
C GLY A 244 -15.82 -7.48 10.21
N PHE A 245 -17.02 -7.82 9.72
CA PHE A 245 -17.40 -9.21 9.53
C PHE A 245 -16.97 -9.75 8.16
N ASP A 246 -17.27 -9.01 7.09
CA ASP A 246 -17.18 -9.54 5.73
C ASP A 246 -15.78 -9.49 5.13
N ILE A 247 -14.88 -8.70 5.73
CA ILE A 247 -13.48 -8.59 5.32
C ILE A 247 -12.56 -9.08 6.42
N VAL A 248 -12.52 -8.41 7.58
CA VAL A 248 -11.54 -8.72 8.63
C VAL A 248 -11.72 -10.14 9.16
N ASP A 249 -12.95 -10.53 9.52
CA ASP A 249 -13.18 -11.85 10.12
C ASP A 249 -13.05 -12.98 9.11
N GLU A 250 -13.48 -12.77 7.87
CA GLU A 250 -13.33 -13.73 6.77
C GLU A 250 -11.84 -13.95 6.41
N ILE A 251 -11.03 -12.89 6.37
CA ILE A 251 -9.58 -13.02 6.16
C ILE A 251 -8.96 -13.76 7.33
N ALA A 252 -9.36 -13.44 8.57
CA ALA A 252 -8.85 -14.13 9.76
C ALA A 252 -9.24 -15.62 9.80
N ASP A 253 -10.42 -15.99 9.30
CA ASP A 253 -10.85 -17.39 9.25
C ASP A 253 -10.13 -18.16 8.14
N LYS A 254 -9.87 -17.53 7.00
CA LYS A 254 -9.18 -18.15 5.87
C LYS A 254 -7.65 -18.17 6.04
N TYR A 255 -7.08 -17.08 6.52
CA TYR A 255 -5.64 -16.84 6.66
C TYR A 255 -5.32 -16.26 8.05
N PRO A 256 -5.46 -17.05 9.13
CA PRO A 256 -5.34 -16.56 10.50
C PRO A 256 -4.00 -15.88 10.80
N ASP A 257 -2.91 -16.43 10.27
CA ASP A 257 -1.55 -15.97 10.56
C ASP A 257 -1.07 -14.87 9.59
N LYS A 258 -1.93 -14.42 8.67
CA LYS A 258 -1.59 -13.37 7.71
C LYS A 258 -1.46 -12.03 8.44
N LEU A 259 -0.36 -11.32 8.17
CA LEU A 259 -0.08 -10.03 8.76
C LEU A 259 -1.12 -8.99 8.31
N ALA A 260 -1.77 -8.34 9.27
CA ALA A 260 -2.68 -7.22 9.03
C ALA A 260 -1.98 -5.87 9.25
N MET A 261 -1.15 -5.80 10.30
CA MET A 261 -0.45 -4.57 10.67
C MET A 261 0.89 -4.86 11.35
N LEU A 262 1.92 -4.13 10.94
CA LEU A 262 3.16 -3.97 11.69
C LEU A 262 3.18 -2.55 12.27
N HIS A 263 3.14 -2.46 13.60
CA HIS A 263 3.09 -1.22 14.35
C HIS A 263 4.39 -1.00 15.12
N LEU A 264 4.89 0.23 15.08
CA LEU A 264 5.96 0.73 15.95
C LEU A 264 5.41 1.85 16.83
N ASP A 265 5.65 1.78 18.13
CA ASP A 265 5.39 2.92 19.02
C ASP A 265 6.51 3.97 18.97
N VAL A 266 6.36 5.06 19.72
CA VAL A 266 7.33 6.16 19.78
C VAL A 266 8.74 5.74 20.23
N ASN A 267 8.85 4.61 20.94
CA ASN A 267 10.12 4.03 21.39
C ASN A 267 10.62 2.93 20.45
N ARG A 268 10.02 2.80 19.26
CA ARG A 268 10.27 1.75 18.26
C ARG A 268 10.01 0.34 18.79
N PHE A 269 9.14 0.18 19.79
CA PHE A 269 8.70 -1.15 20.17
C PHE A 269 7.85 -1.74 19.05
N GLU A 270 8.25 -2.90 18.55
CA GLU A 270 7.60 -3.56 17.43
C GLU A 270 6.43 -4.45 17.87
N ARG A 271 5.27 -4.28 17.22
CA ARG A 271 4.09 -5.12 17.38
C ARG A 271 3.64 -5.62 16.02
N ARG A 272 3.44 -6.93 15.91
CA ARG A 272 2.89 -7.57 14.71
C ARG A 272 1.51 -8.11 15.04
N PHE A 273 0.52 -7.65 14.29
CA PHE A 273 -0.87 -8.09 14.43
C PHE A 273 -1.27 -8.86 13.18
N THR A 274 -1.62 -10.12 13.36
CA THR A 274 -2.25 -10.93 12.31
C THR A 274 -3.74 -10.58 12.19
N PHE A 275 -4.40 -10.97 11.10
CA PHE A 275 -5.85 -10.83 10.97
C PHE A 275 -6.60 -11.56 12.10
N LYS A 276 -6.09 -12.70 12.60
CA LYS A 276 -6.63 -13.36 13.79
C LYS A 276 -6.53 -12.51 15.05
N ASP A 277 -5.41 -11.80 15.24
CA ASP A 277 -5.25 -10.88 16.37
C ASP A 277 -6.23 -9.71 16.28
N ILE A 278 -6.38 -9.11 15.08
CA ILE A 278 -7.36 -8.04 14.85
C ILE A 278 -8.79 -8.55 15.10
N LYS A 279 -9.16 -9.73 14.60
CA LYS A 279 -10.48 -10.35 14.83
C LYS A 279 -10.74 -10.54 16.32
N HIS A 280 -9.81 -11.17 17.04
CA HIS A 280 -9.96 -11.41 18.47
C HIS A 280 -10.06 -10.11 19.26
N ALA A 281 -9.12 -9.17 19.06
CA ALA A 281 -9.10 -7.92 19.79
C ALA A 281 -10.34 -7.08 19.49
N SER A 282 -10.75 -6.94 18.23
CA SER A 282 -11.97 -6.21 17.87
C SER A 282 -13.25 -6.84 18.44
N ASN A 283 -13.34 -8.17 18.51
CA ASN A 283 -14.46 -8.85 19.15
C ASN A 283 -14.50 -8.59 20.66
N GLN A 284 -13.35 -8.62 21.33
CA GLN A 284 -13.25 -8.29 22.75
C GLN A 284 -13.64 -6.83 22.99
N VAL A 285 -13.18 -5.91 22.15
CA VAL A 285 -13.51 -4.48 22.24
C VAL A 285 -14.99 -4.22 21.95
N ALA A 286 -15.62 -4.93 21.01
CA ALA A 286 -17.05 -4.81 20.76
C ALA A 286 -17.88 -5.25 21.98
N ASN A 287 -17.51 -6.36 22.63
CA ASN A 287 -18.11 -6.81 23.88
C ASN A 287 -17.86 -5.83 25.04
N TYR A 288 -16.65 -5.27 25.12
CA TYR A 288 -16.30 -4.23 26.09
C TYR A 288 -17.21 -3.00 25.92
N PHE A 289 -17.31 -2.44 24.72
CA PHE A 289 -18.20 -1.31 24.43
C PHE A 289 -19.66 -1.63 24.73
N THR A 290 -20.12 -2.84 24.41
CA THR A 290 -21.47 -3.30 24.78
C THR A 290 -21.69 -3.26 26.30
N SER A 291 -20.69 -3.69 27.09
CA SER A 291 -20.77 -3.65 28.56
C SER A 291 -20.83 -2.23 29.14
N LEU A 292 -20.28 -1.26 28.41
CA LEU A 292 -20.36 0.17 28.74
C LEU A 292 -21.67 0.82 28.28
N GLY A 293 -22.57 0.03 27.70
CA GLY A 293 -23.88 0.45 27.23
C GLY A 293 -23.87 1.16 25.87
N ILE A 294 -22.77 1.08 25.12
CA ILE A 294 -22.68 1.59 23.74
C ILE A 294 -23.48 0.66 22.83
N LYS A 295 -24.32 1.23 21.96
CA LYS A 295 -25.25 0.51 21.08
C LYS A 295 -25.12 0.97 19.63
N LYS A 296 -25.83 0.28 18.72
CA LYS A 296 -25.98 0.69 17.33
C LYS A 296 -26.43 2.16 17.24
N GLY A 297 -25.72 2.95 16.43
CA GLY A 297 -26.00 4.38 16.21
C GLY A 297 -25.43 5.35 17.25
N ASP A 298 -24.82 4.87 18.34
CA ASP A 298 -24.10 5.71 19.29
C ASP A 298 -22.79 6.23 18.68
N LYS A 299 -22.40 7.47 19.02
CA LYS A 299 -21.21 8.11 18.46
C LYS A 299 -20.05 7.96 19.43
N VAL A 300 -18.98 7.34 18.97
CA VAL A 300 -17.76 7.10 19.75
C VAL A 300 -16.61 7.86 19.12
N MET A 301 -16.09 8.85 19.83
CA MET A 301 -14.95 9.65 19.38
C MET A 301 -13.63 8.92 19.66
N LEU A 302 -12.73 8.91 18.68
CA LEU A 302 -11.43 8.24 18.76
C LEU A 302 -10.30 9.28 18.62
N VAL A 303 -9.57 9.55 19.70
CA VAL A 303 -8.45 10.49 19.75
C VAL A 303 -7.18 9.74 20.12
N LEU A 304 -6.60 9.05 19.13
CA LEU A 304 -5.65 7.95 19.39
C LEU A 304 -4.29 8.11 18.70
N LYS A 305 -3.98 9.28 18.11
CA LYS A 305 -2.73 9.50 17.35
C LYS A 305 -2.48 8.42 16.31
N ARG A 306 -1.53 7.51 16.52
CA ARG A 306 -1.30 6.28 15.73
C ARG A 306 -1.14 5.05 16.63
N HIS A 307 -1.79 5.07 17.80
CA HIS A 307 -1.88 3.94 18.73
C HIS A 307 -2.60 2.75 18.09
N TYR A 308 -2.05 1.54 18.26
CA TYR A 308 -2.60 0.31 17.65
C TYR A 308 -4.06 0.03 18.05
N GLN A 309 -4.48 0.52 19.22
CA GLN A 309 -5.85 0.44 19.73
C GLN A 309 -6.88 1.09 18.78
N PHE A 310 -6.47 2.05 17.96
CA PHE A 310 -7.35 2.66 16.95
C PHE A 310 -7.96 1.62 16.00
N TRP A 311 -7.15 0.68 15.51
CA TRP A 311 -7.62 -0.37 14.60
C TRP A 311 -8.59 -1.33 15.28
N PHE A 312 -8.35 -1.65 16.57
CA PHE A 312 -9.27 -2.49 17.34
C PHE A 312 -10.63 -1.81 17.52
N CYS A 313 -10.61 -0.53 17.91
CA CYS A 313 -11.80 0.29 18.09
C CYS A 313 -12.58 0.45 16.79
N MET A 314 -11.92 0.79 15.67
CA MET A 314 -12.59 0.97 14.37
C MET A 314 -13.35 -0.30 13.94
N VAL A 315 -12.69 -1.47 13.97
CA VAL A 315 -13.34 -2.73 13.59
C VAL A 315 -14.45 -3.12 14.56
N ALA A 316 -14.23 -2.90 15.87
CA ALA A 316 -15.23 -3.20 16.90
C ALA A 316 -16.49 -2.34 16.76
N LEU A 317 -16.34 -1.04 16.50
CA LEU A 317 -17.46 -0.12 16.32
C LEU A 317 -18.26 -0.47 15.08
N HIS A 318 -17.59 -0.86 13.98
CA HIS A 318 -18.26 -1.35 12.77
C HIS A 318 -19.09 -2.61 13.03
N LYS A 319 -18.54 -3.58 13.77
CA LYS A 319 -19.27 -4.80 14.17
C LYS A 319 -20.45 -4.51 15.10
N LEU A 320 -20.26 -3.61 16.06
CA LEU A 320 -21.30 -3.20 17.02
C LEU A 320 -22.38 -2.34 16.35
N GLY A 321 -22.07 -1.69 15.24
CA GLY A 321 -22.93 -0.73 14.56
C GLY A 321 -22.96 0.66 15.19
N ALA A 322 -22.01 0.96 16.06
CA ALA A 322 -21.78 2.31 16.56
C ALA A 322 -21.02 3.13 15.50
N VAL A 323 -21.14 4.45 15.57
CA VAL A 323 -20.53 5.38 14.62
C VAL A 323 -19.19 5.87 15.16
N ALA A 324 -18.11 5.52 14.46
CA ALA A 324 -16.77 6.02 14.80
C ALA A 324 -16.59 7.48 14.39
N ILE A 325 -15.96 8.29 15.24
CA ILE A 325 -15.58 9.67 14.95
C ILE A 325 -14.09 9.86 15.24
N PRO A 326 -13.19 9.63 14.27
CA PRO A 326 -11.79 9.92 14.43
C PRO A 326 -11.54 11.42 14.60
N ALA A 327 -10.64 11.78 15.52
CA ALA A 327 -10.26 13.16 15.77
C ALA A 327 -8.79 13.26 16.19
N THR A 328 -8.16 14.38 15.88
CA THR A 328 -6.75 14.64 16.22
C THR A 328 -6.57 14.92 17.71
N ASN A 329 -5.42 14.58 18.28
CA ASN A 329 -5.06 14.91 19.65
C ASN A 329 -4.70 16.40 19.86
N GLN A 330 -4.68 17.20 18.79
CA GLN A 330 -4.35 18.63 18.83
C GLN A 330 -5.55 19.54 19.16
N LEU A 331 -6.74 18.97 19.36
CA LEU A 331 -7.95 19.72 19.69
C LEU A 331 -7.85 20.40 21.06
N LYS A 332 -8.47 21.57 21.18
CA LYS A 332 -8.59 22.31 22.44
C LYS A 332 -9.95 22.08 23.10
N GLU A 333 -10.14 22.58 24.31
CA GLU A 333 -11.35 22.30 25.09
C GLU A 333 -12.63 22.70 24.35
N HIS A 334 -12.66 23.89 23.75
CA HIS A 334 -13.80 24.37 22.97
C HIS A 334 -14.04 23.53 21.69
N ASP A 335 -12.99 22.96 21.11
CA ASP A 335 -13.10 22.06 19.97
C ASP A 335 -13.78 20.74 20.34
N PHE A 336 -13.44 20.20 21.52
CA PHE A 336 -14.09 19.01 22.07
C PHE A 336 -15.53 19.29 22.43
N GLU A 337 -15.81 20.37 23.17
CA GLU A 337 -17.16 20.77 23.55
C GLU A 337 -18.08 20.91 22.33
N TYR A 338 -17.60 21.59 21.27
CA TYR A 338 -18.32 21.71 20.01
C TYR A 338 -18.64 20.34 19.40
N ARG A 339 -17.66 19.44 19.32
CA ARG A 339 -17.81 18.12 18.67
C ARG A 339 -18.69 17.18 19.49
N TYR A 340 -18.56 17.20 20.81
CA TYR A 340 -19.41 16.42 21.72
C TYR A 340 -20.88 16.80 21.57
N ASN A 341 -21.17 18.10 21.49
CA ASN A 341 -22.54 18.61 21.37
C ASN A 341 -23.11 18.40 19.97
N SER A 342 -22.37 18.77 18.92
CA SER A 342 -22.85 18.69 17.54
C SER A 342 -23.10 17.25 17.08
N ALA A 343 -22.20 16.31 17.39
CA ALA A 343 -22.36 14.91 17.00
C ALA A 343 -23.23 14.11 17.98
N GLY A 344 -23.44 14.60 19.21
CA GLY A 344 -24.04 13.82 20.29
C GLY A 344 -23.15 12.64 20.69
N VAL A 345 -21.87 12.92 20.95
CA VAL A 345 -20.87 11.90 21.34
C VAL A 345 -21.25 11.30 22.69
N SER A 346 -21.37 9.98 22.76
CA SER A 346 -21.73 9.27 24.00
C SER A 346 -20.52 8.67 24.71
N ALA A 347 -19.43 8.44 23.99
CA ALA A 347 -18.17 7.92 24.52
C ALA A 347 -16.96 8.47 23.78
N ILE A 348 -15.83 8.57 24.47
CA ILE A 348 -14.52 8.90 23.87
C ILE A 348 -13.48 7.85 24.27
N VAL A 349 -12.67 7.43 23.31
CA VAL A 349 -11.43 6.68 23.52
C VAL A 349 -10.26 7.62 23.23
N CYS A 350 -9.46 7.93 24.24
CA CYS A 350 -8.44 8.98 24.19
C CYS A 350 -7.05 8.45 24.56
N THR A 351 -6.03 8.98 23.89
CA THR A 351 -4.62 8.78 24.26
C THR A 351 -4.31 9.35 25.65
N ALA A 352 -3.44 8.66 26.40
CA ALA A 352 -2.84 9.17 27.63
C ALA A 352 -1.68 10.16 27.37
N ASP A 353 -1.26 10.35 26.12
CA ASP A 353 -0.16 11.23 25.77
C ASP A 353 -0.52 12.71 25.97
N GLY A 354 0.42 13.46 26.53
CA GLY A 354 0.29 14.91 26.71
C GLY A 354 -0.89 15.32 27.61
N ASP A 355 -1.49 16.46 27.29
CA ASP A 355 -2.62 17.06 28.01
C ASP A 355 -3.99 16.75 27.37
N THR A 356 -4.02 16.00 26.25
CA THR A 356 -5.24 15.75 25.47
C THR A 356 -6.37 15.15 26.32
N ALA A 357 -6.08 14.17 27.17
CA ALA A 357 -7.09 13.56 28.03
C ALA A 357 -7.64 14.53 29.09
N ASP A 358 -6.83 15.43 29.63
CA ASP A 358 -7.29 16.40 30.62
C ASP A 358 -8.19 17.44 29.96
N ILE A 359 -7.81 17.93 28.76
CA ILE A 359 -8.60 18.84 27.94
C ILE A 359 -9.94 18.19 27.54
N ALA A 360 -9.91 16.93 27.10
CA ALA A 360 -11.10 16.19 26.69
C ALA A 360 -12.07 15.95 27.88
N LYS A 361 -11.53 15.67 29.08
CA LYS A 361 -12.31 15.50 30.31
C LYS A 361 -12.95 16.83 30.73
N ALA A 362 -12.20 17.93 30.73
CA ALA A 362 -12.74 19.25 31.06
C ALA A 362 -13.90 19.65 30.14
N ALA A 363 -13.81 19.36 28.85
CA ALA A 363 -14.92 19.55 27.92
C ALA A 363 -16.11 18.62 28.20
N ALA A 364 -15.86 17.37 28.60
CA ALA A 364 -16.91 16.39 28.91
C ALA A 364 -17.70 16.75 30.18
N GLU A 365 -17.10 17.43 31.15
CA GLU A 365 -17.80 17.94 32.35
C GLU A 365 -18.93 18.93 32.00
N LYS A 366 -18.83 19.60 30.83
CA LYS A 366 -19.85 20.50 30.28
C LYS A 366 -20.85 19.79 29.34
N CYS A 367 -20.59 18.53 29.01
CA CYS A 367 -21.30 17.76 27.99
C CYS A 367 -21.86 16.45 28.60
N PRO A 368 -23.00 16.49 29.32
CA PRO A 368 -23.51 15.35 30.09
C PRO A 368 -23.90 14.12 29.26
N GLN A 369 -24.00 14.27 27.92
CA GLN A 369 -24.20 13.16 27.00
C GLN A 369 -22.97 12.23 26.90
N VAL A 370 -21.77 12.72 27.22
CA VAL A 370 -20.53 11.91 27.22
C VAL A 370 -20.51 11.08 28.49
N LYS A 371 -20.91 9.81 28.37
CA LYS A 371 -21.08 8.89 29.51
C LYS A 371 -19.83 8.09 29.84
N ASN A 372 -18.97 7.84 28.85
CA ASN A 372 -17.80 6.99 28.99
C ASN A 372 -16.54 7.72 28.53
N LEU A 373 -15.59 7.89 29.46
CA LEU A 373 -14.23 8.36 29.21
C LEU A 373 -13.28 7.16 29.28
N ILE A 374 -12.71 6.75 28.16
CA ILE A 374 -11.90 5.54 28.01
C ILE A 374 -10.49 5.94 27.57
N MET A 375 -9.46 5.47 28.25
CA MET A 375 -8.07 5.86 28.02
C MET A 375 -7.23 4.68 27.52
N VAL A 376 -6.35 4.94 26.56
CA VAL A 376 -5.32 3.99 26.08
C VAL A 376 -3.92 4.46 26.46
N GLY A 377 -2.99 3.52 26.62
CA GLY A 377 -1.57 3.83 26.85
C GLY A 377 -1.28 4.43 28.22
N GLY A 378 -2.21 4.36 29.17
CA GLY A 378 -2.06 4.93 30.51
C GLY A 378 -3.33 4.82 31.36
N CYS A 379 -3.24 5.32 32.59
CA CYS A 379 -4.34 5.33 33.57
C CYS A 379 -4.39 6.69 34.26
N ARG A 380 -5.59 7.29 34.35
CA ARG A 380 -5.84 8.56 35.06
C ARG A 380 -7.18 8.50 35.79
N ASP A 381 -7.32 9.33 36.83
CA ASP A 381 -8.56 9.38 37.60
C ASP A 381 -9.74 9.88 36.76
N GLY A 382 -10.89 9.21 36.91
CA GLY A 382 -12.09 9.43 36.09
C GLY A 382 -12.03 8.87 34.66
N TRP A 383 -10.98 8.13 34.30
CA TRP A 383 -10.88 7.42 33.03
C TRP A 383 -10.88 5.90 33.24
N ARG A 384 -11.54 5.18 32.34
CA ARG A 384 -11.46 3.71 32.24
C ARG A 384 -10.17 3.30 31.55
N ASP A 385 -9.55 2.22 32.02
CA ASP A 385 -8.28 1.72 31.48
C ASP A 385 -8.59 0.71 30.36
N PHE A 386 -8.54 1.17 29.11
CA PHE A 386 -8.86 0.34 27.95
C PHE A 386 -8.00 -0.91 27.92
N ASP A 387 -6.69 -0.75 28.07
CA ASP A 387 -5.70 -1.81 27.86
C ASP A 387 -5.81 -2.93 28.91
N LYS A 388 -6.35 -2.64 30.10
CA LYS A 388 -6.68 -3.65 31.11
C LYS A 388 -8.09 -4.21 31.00
N GLU A 389 -9.06 -3.41 30.57
CA GLU A 389 -10.47 -3.79 30.59
C GLU A 389 -10.88 -4.64 29.39
N TYR A 390 -10.52 -4.26 28.16
CA TYR A 390 -10.97 -4.99 26.96
C TYR A 390 -10.52 -6.47 26.93
N PRO A 391 -9.31 -6.85 27.38
CA PRO A 391 -8.86 -8.25 27.32
C PRO A 391 -9.67 -9.21 28.20
N LEU A 392 -10.47 -8.69 29.15
CA LEU A 392 -11.32 -9.48 30.03
C LEU A 392 -12.57 -10.03 29.33
N PHE A 393 -12.89 -9.52 28.15
CA PHE A 393 -14.07 -9.92 27.39
C PHE A 393 -13.77 -11.11 26.45
N THR A 394 -14.83 -11.79 26.02
CA THR A 394 -14.72 -12.93 25.11
C THR A 394 -14.25 -12.52 23.71
N ARG A 395 -13.44 -13.37 23.08
CA ARG A 395 -12.96 -13.21 21.69
C ARG A 395 -14.01 -13.52 20.63
N LYS A 396 -15.22 -13.90 21.04
CA LYS A 396 -16.35 -14.19 20.16
C LYS A 396 -17.32 -13.02 20.15
N PHE A 397 -17.63 -12.51 18.97
CA PHE A 397 -18.71 -11.56 18.74
C PHE A 397 -19.44 -11.99 17.47
N VAL A 398 -20.75 -12.18 17.55
CA VAL A 398 -21.52 -12.88 16.52
C VAL A 398 -22.39 -11.87 15.78
N ARG A 399 -22.38 -11.96 14.45
CA ARG A 399 -23.30 -11.21 13.58
C ARG A 399 -24.74 -11.62 13.87
N THR A 400 -25.60 -10.65 14.15
CA THR A 400 -27.04 -10.81 14.37
C THR A 400 -27.85 -10.19 13.23
N GLU A 401 -29.15 -10.45 13.18
CA GLU A 401 -30.07 -9.83 12.20
C GLU A 401 -30.09 -8.29 12.29
N ASP A 402 -29.87 -7.72 13.49
CA ASP A 402 -29.83 -6.28 13.73
C ASP A 402 -28.48 -5.60 13.39
N THR A 403 -27.49 -6.38 12.92
CA THR A 403 -26.13 -5.89 12.63
C THR A 403 -26.17 -4.74 11.63
N SER A 404 -25.47 -3.66 11.95
CA SER A 404 -25.34 -2.51 11.06
C SER A 404 -24.57 -2.87 9.79
N ALA A 405 -25.09 -2.50 8.63
CA ALA A 405 -24.51 -2.84 7.33
C ALA A 405 -24.95 -1.86 6.23
N GLY A 406 -24.29 -1.93 5.08
CA GLY A 406 -24.66 -1.21 3.86
C GLY A 406 -24.82 0.30 4.07
N ASP A 407 -26.05 0.79 3.95
CA ASP A 407 -26.39 2.22 4.02
C ASP A 407 -26.48 2.79 5.44
N ASP A 408 -26.33 1.95 6.47
CA ASP A 408 -26.21 2.41 7.85
C ASP A 408 -24.94 3.27 8.01
N THR A 409 -25.06 4.36 8.78
CA THR A 409 -23.92 5.24 9.08
C THR A 409 -22.92 4.48 9.97
N ALA A 410 -21.67 4.40 9.53
CA ALA A 410 -20.58 3.70 10.23
C ALA A 410 -19.49 4.65 10.74
N LEU A 411 -19.34 5.80 10.08
CA LEU A 411 -18.21 6.70 10.29
C LEU A 411 -18.65 8.15 10.09
N MET A 412 -18.12 9.07 10.90
CA MET A 412 -18.25 10.50 10.67
C MET A 412 -16.89 11.20 10.81
N PHE A 413 -16.67 12.21 9.98
CA PHE A 413 -15.53 13.11 10.10
C PHE A 413 -15.98 14.56 10.26
N PHE A 414 -15.26 15.31 11.10
CA PHE A 414 -15.39 16.76 11.12
C PHE A 414 -14.54 17.38 10.00
N THR A 415 -15.19 18.05 9.05
CA THR A 415 -14.58 18.67 7.87
C THR A 415 -14.61 20.19 8.00
N SER A 416 -13.48 20.84 7.74
CA SER A 416 -13.38 22.30 7.81
C SER A 416 -14.28 22.94 6.74
N GLY A 417 -15.16 23.85 7.15
CA GLY A 417 -15.87 24.73 6.21
C GLY A 417 -14.99 25.90 5.77
N THR A 418 -15.28 26.46 4.60
CA THR A 418 -14.68 27.73 4.13
C THR A 418 -15.10 28.91 5.01
N THR A 419 -16.28 28.79 5.66
CA THR A 419 -16.80 29.70 6.68
C THR A 419 -17.42 28.92 7.84
N GLY A 420 -17.15 29.33 9.08
CA GLY A 420 -17.80 28.78 10.29
C GLY A 420 -17.16 27.52 10.90
N ASN A 421 -17.90 26.85 11.78
CA ASN A 421 -17.46 25.65 12.47
C ASN A 421 -17.42 24.41 11.54
N PRO A 422 -16.61 23.38 11.87
CA PRO A 422 -16.50 22.18 11.04
C PRO A 422 -17.82 21.41 10.87
N LYS A 423 -18.14 20.97 9.65
CA LYS A 423 -19.32 20.15 9.32
C LYS A 423 -19.05 18.67 9.58
N MET A 424 -20.08 17.84 9.74
CA MET A 424 -19.91 16.40 9.97
C MET A 424 -20.24 15.59 8.72
N ALA A 425 -19.24 15.17 7.94
CA ALA A 425 -19.46 14.28 6.81
C ALA A 425 -19.73 12.86 7.31
N ALA A 426 -20.94 12.34 7.08
CA ALA A 426 -21.34 11.00 7.50
C ALA A 426 -21.17 9.98 6.37
N HIS A 427 -20.57 8.84 6.70
CA HIS A 427 -20.26 7.77 5.75
C HIS A 427 -20.96 6.47 6.13
N LYS A 428 -21.43 5.78 5.09
CA LYS A 428 -22.04 4.45 5.12
C LYS A 428 -20.97 3.36 5.33
N HIS A 429 -21.36 2.12 5.62
CA HIS A 429 -20.41 0.98 5.63
C HIS A 429 -19.72 0.79 4.28
N THR A 430 -20.44 1.06 3.18
CA THR A 430 -19.92 0.95 1.81
C THR A 430 -18.76 1.92 1.52
N TYR A 431 -18.51 2.93 2.38
CA TYR A 431 -17.32 3.77 2.28
C TYR A 431 -16.01 2.96 2.25
N ALA A 432 -15.94 1.88 3.03
CA ALA A 432 -14.77 1.00 3.01
C ALA A 432 -14.56 0.34 1.64
N LEU A 433 -15.63 -0.13 0.98
CA LEU A 433 -15.56 -0.69 -0.38
C LEU A 433 -15.08 0.35 -1.39
N GLY A 434 -15.49 1.60 -1.24
CA GLY A 434 -15.04 2.71 -2.08
C GLY A 434 -13.53 2.97 -2.02
N HIS A 435 -12.79 2.36 -1.08
CA HIS A 435 -11.33 2.41 -1.03
C HIS A 435 -10.63 1.28 -1.77
N PHE A 436 -11.37 0.35 -2.41
CA PHE A 436 -10.75 -0.68 -3.23
C PHE A 436 -9.89 -0.07 -4.33
N VAL A 437 -10.41 0.93 -5.07
CA VAL A 437 -9.64 1.63 -6.11
C VAL A 437 -8.44 2.37 -5.53
N THR A 438 -8.62 3.01 -4.36
CA THR A 438 -7.56 3.72 -3.63
C THR A 438 -6.35 2.81 -3.37
N ALA A 439 -6.58 1.59 -2.89
CA ALA A 439 -5.48 0.68 -2.58
C ALA A 439 -5.00 -0.13 -3.78
N LYS A 440 -5.90 -0.76 -4.54
CA LYS A 440 -5.55 -1.71 -5.59
C LYS A 440 -4.89 -1.06 -6.79
N TYR A 441 -5.46 0.05 -7.27
CA TYR A 441 -5.04 0.68 -8.54
C TYR A 441 -4.27 1.97 -8.36
N TRP A 442 -4.42 2.67 -7.23
CA TRP A 442 -3.65 3.88 -6.98
C TRP A 442 -2.43 3.63 -6.10
N HIS A 443 -2.61 3.13 -4.87
CA HIS A 443 -1.44 2.75 -4.06
C HIS A 443 -0.70 1.52 -4.58
N CYS A 444 -1.31 0.76 -5.50
CA CYS A 444 -0.81 -0.51 -6.01
C CYS A 444 -0.48 -1.51 -4.89
N CYS A 445 -1.32 -1.57 -3.84
CA CYS A 445 -1.12 -2.45 -2.70
C CYS A 445 -1.10 -3.92 -3.13
N GLU A 446 -0.05 -4.61 -2.71
CA GLU A 446 0.16 -6.03 -2.97
C GLU A 446 -0.38 -6.88 -1.82
N ARG A 447 -0.92 -8.06 -2.13
CA ARG A 447 -1.49 -8.99 -1.14
C ARG A 447 -0.49 -9.38 -0.05
N ASP A 448 0.77 -9.60 -0.41
CA ASP A 448 1.84 -9.97 0.53
C ASP A 448 2.82 -8.82 0.76
N GLY A 449 2.44 -7.60 0.34
CA GLY A 449 3.21 -6.39 0.54
C GLY A 449 2.91 -5.70 1.85
N LEU A 450 3.68 -4.64 2.11
CA LEU A 450 3.57 -3.79 3.28
C LEU A 450 3.47 -2.33 2.83
N HIS A 451 2.32 -1.71 3.11
CA HIS A 451 2.02 -0.34 2.70
C HIS A 451 2.20 0.64 3.85
N LEU A 452 2.95 1.73 3.61
CA LEU A 452 3.11 2.83 4.56
C LEU A 452 2.40 4.08 4.04
N THR A 453 1.45 4.60 4.81
CA THR A 453 0.92 5.96 4.64
C THR A 453 1.33 6.84 5.81
N ILE A 454 1.86 8.04 5.55
CA ILE A 454 2.09 9.04 6.61
C ILE A 454 0.81 9.85 6.84
N SER A 455 0.11 9.54 7.93
CA SER A 455 -1.09 10.27 8.36
C SER A 455 -1.41 10.02 9.84
N ASP A 456 -2.04 11.00 10.50
CA ASP A 456 -2.63 10.84 11.83
C ASP A 456 -4.03 10.22 11.74
N THR A 457 -4.41 9.39 12.72
CA THR A 457 -5.70 8.70 12.70
C THR A 457 -6.89 9.64 12.80
N GLY A 458 -6.70 10.87 13.27
CA GLY A 458 -7.72 11.91 13.28
C GLY A 458 -8.12 12.46 11.90
N TRP A 459 -7.39 12.11 10.84
CA TRP A 459 -7.70 12.53 9.47
C TRP A 459 -8.23 11.38 8.63
N GLY A 460 -9.15 11.67 7.71
CA GLY A 460 -9.69 10.67 6.76
C GLY A 460 -8.61 9.95 5.95
N LYS A 461 -7.49 10.63 5.66
CA LYS A 461 -6.34 10.04 4.94
C LYS A 461 -5.74 8.82 5.66
N SER A 462 -5.88 8.69 6.98
CA SER A 462 -5.50 7.47 7.70
C SER A 462 -6.31 6.27 7.21
N LEU A 463 -7.61 6.42 7.01
CA LEU A 463 -8.46 5.31 6.57
C LEU A 463 -8.27 4.95 5.09
N TRP A 464 -7.85 5.93 4.27
CA TRP A 464 -7.47 5.71 2.87
C TRP A 464 -6.20 4.85 2.72
N GLY A 465 -5.28 4.95 3.67
CA GLY A 465 -3.92 4.42 3.55
C GLY A 465 -3.46 3.49 4.66
N LYS A 466 -4.30 3.21 5.66
CA LYS A 466 -3.94 2.39 6.82
C LYS A 466 -5.04 1.43 7.27
N LEU A 467 -6.10 1.23 6.49
CA LEU A 467 -7.20 0.36 6.92
C LEU A 467 -7.94 -0.28 5.75
N TYR A 468 -8.86 0.45 5.12
CA TYR A 468 -9.93 -0.18 4.34
C TYR A 468 -9.41 -0.84 3.07
N GLY A 469 -8.90 -0.04 2.12
CA GLY A 469 -8.46 -0.55 0.83
C GLY A 469 -7.32 -1.56 0.95
N GLN A 470 -6.39 -1.33 1.89
CA GLN A 470 -5.23 -2.19 2.09
C GLN A 470 -5.67 -3.59 2.53
N TRP A 471 -6.57 -3.69 3.52
CA TRP A 471 -7.10 -4.97 3.96
C TRP A 471 -8.11 -5.59 2.98
N LEU A 472 -8.81 -4.81 2.16
CA LEU A 472 -9.58 -5.34 1.02
C LEU A 472 -8.67 -6.04 0.00
N CYS A 473 -7.46 -5.52 -0.22
CA CYS A 473 -6.41 -6.18 -1.01
C CYS A 473 -5.73 -7.32 -0.26
N GLU A 474 -6.16 -7.60 0.98
CA GLU A 474 -5.52 -8.50 1.94
C GLU A 474 -4.05 -8.14 2.20
N GLY A 475 -3.62 -6.90 1.95
CA GLY A 475 -2.26 -6.42 2.21
C GLY A 475 -2.09 -5.92 3.64
N ALA A 476 -0.85 -5.92 4.14
CA ALA A 476 -0.53 -5.42 5.48
C ALA A 476 -0.27 -3.90 5.47
N VAL A 477 -0.52 -3.25 6.60
CA VAL A 477 -0.20 -1.83 6.80
C VAL A 477 0.97 -1.66 7.77
N PHE A 478 1.89 -0.77 7.45
CA PHE A 478 2.93 -0.31 8.38
C PHE A 478 2.47 0.97 9.07
N VAL A 479 2.58 0.99 10.40
CA VAL A 479 2.19 2.13 11.22
C VAL A 479 3.34 2.49 12.13
N TYR A 480 3.83 3.71 12.02
CA TYR A 480 4.79 4.25 12.97
C TYR A 480 4.19 5.42 13.74
N ASP A 481 4.08 5.27 15.06
CA ASP A 481 3.58 6.29 15.98
C ASP A 481 4.70 7.21 16.46
N PHE A 482 5.14 8.10 15.57
CA PHE A 482 6.09 9.16 15.89
C PHE A 482 5.38 10.47 16.27
N ASP A 483 6.07 11.31 17.05
CA ASP A 483 5.58 12.66 17.41
C ASP A 483 5.97 13.73 16.39
N ARG A 484 7.22 13.68 15.91
CA ARG A 484 7.75 14.59 14.89
C ARG A 484 8.34 13.79 13.74
N PHE A 485 8.06 14.23 12.51
CA PHE A 485 8.67 13.66 11.33
C PHE A 485 10.18 13.92 11.33
N ASP A 486 10.97 12.85 11.19
CA ASP A 486 12.42 12.87 11.01
C ASP A 486 12.77 11.82 9.94
N GLU A 487 13.37 12.29 8.84
CA GLU A 487 13.78 11.45 7.73
C GLU A 487 14.82 10.39 8.14
N ASN A 488 15.71 10.70 9.09
CA ASN A 488 16.75 9.77 9.56
C ASN A 488 16.18 8.66 10.45
N ASP A 489 14.97 8.85 10.96
CA ASP A 489 14.23 7.87 11.75
C ASP A 489 13.36 6.97 10.86
N ILE A 490 12.65 7.57 9.90
CA ILE A 490 11.65 6.88 9.07
C ILE A 490 12.29 6.16 7.87
N LEU A 491 13.24 6.79 7.17
CA LEU A 491 13.79 6.22 5.93
C LEU A 491 14.51 4.87 6.12
N PRO A 492 15.27 4.62 7.21
CA PRO A 492 15.86 3.30 7.46
C PRO A 492 14.83 2.16 7.62
N MET A 493 13.56 2.49 7.91
CA MET A 493 12.51 1.49 8.10
C MET A 493 12.09 0.83 6.78
N PHE A 494 12.27 1.51 5.64
CA PHE A 494 11.91 0.95 4.33
C PHE A 494 12.72 -0.30 3.99
N GLN A 495 14.03 -0.25 4.20
CA GLN A 495 14.91 -1.40 4.07
C GLN A 495 14.63 -2.45 5.15
N LYS A 496 14.58 -2.02 6.43
CA LYS A 496 14.43 -2.94 7.57
C LYS A 496 13.18 -3.82 7.48
N TYR A 497 12.04 -3.24 7.11
CA TYR A 497 10.75 -3.93 7.10
C TYR A 497 10.25 -4.29 5.70
N ASN A 498 11.05 -4.03 4.67
CA ASN A 498 10.67 -4.24 3.27
C ASN A 498 9.33 -3.56 2.91
N ILE A 499 9.25 -2.25 3.16
CA ILE A 499 8.04 -1.45 2.86
C ILE A 499 7.94 -1.27 1.35
N THR A 500 6.92 -1.88 0.76
CA THR A 500 6.75 -2.02 -0.71
C THR A 500 6.12 -0.82 -1.40
N THR A 501 5.20 -0.13 -0.71
CA THR A 501 4.45 0.99 -1.29
C THR A 501 4.31 2.11 -0.28
N PHE A 502 4.41 3.35 -0.76
CA PHE A 502 4.49 4.53 0.09
C PHE A 502 3.48 5.60 -0.32
N CYS A 503 2.86 6.24 0.68
CA CYS A 503 2.04 7.42 0.49
C CYS A 503 2.40 8.48 1.53
N ALA A 504 2.68 9.69 1.08
CA ALA A 504 2.96 10.83 1.93
C ALA A 504 2.42 12.11 1.30
N PRO A 505 1.99 13.10 2.10
CA PRO A 505 1.56 14.39 1.56
C PRO A 505 2.76 15.17 0.98
N PRO A 506 2.53 16.09 0.02
CA PRO A 506 3.61 16.90 -0.57
C PRO A 506 4.46 17.66 0.47
N THR A 507 3.89 18.08 1.60
CA THR A 507 4.66 18.67 2.71
C THR A 507 5.79 17.76 3.19
N MET A 508 5.53 16.47 3.37
CA MET A 508 6.56 15.53 3.85
C MET A 508 7.56 15.22 2.74
N LEU A 509 7.12 15.16 1.49
CA LEU A 509 8.01 14.99 0.34
C LEU A 509 8.97 16.16 0.16
N ARG A 510 8.52 17.40 0.41
CA ARG A 510 9.39 18.60 0.46
C ARG A 510 10.47 18.49 1.54
N MET A 511 10.14 17.90 2.69
CA MET A 511 11.12 17.68 3.76
C MET A 511 12.13 16.61 3.35
N LEU A 512 11.66 15.51 2.74
CA LEU A 512 12.50 14.40 2.28
C LEU A 512 13.54 14.83 1.24
N ILE A 513 13.15 15.59 0.20
CA ILE A 513 14.06 16.02 -0.87
C ILE A 513 15.10 17.06 -0.42
N ARG A 514 14.89 17.71 0.73
CA ARG A 514 15.91 18.58 1.33
C ARG A 514 17.01 17.80 2.04
N GLY A 515 16.72 16.57 2.44
CA GLY A 515 17.70 15.62 2.97
C GLY A 515 18.48 14.93 1.85
N ASP A 516 19.57 14.27 2.21
CA ASP A 516 20.34 13.45 1.28
C ASP A 516 19.77 12.03 1.24
N LEU A 517 18.84 11.80 0.30
CA LEU A 517 18.15 10.52 0.13
C LEU A 517 19.09 9.38 -0.31
N SER A 518 20.26 9.69 -0.90
CA SER A 518 21.22 8.68 -1.36
C SER A 518 21.83 7.85 -0.21
N LYS A 519 21.68 8.31 1.03
CA LYS A 519 22.13 7.63 2.25
C LYS A 519 21.23 6.46 2.66
N PHE A 520 20.04 6.34 2.08
CA PHE A 520 19.05 5.36 2.49
C PHE A 520 18.76 4.38 1.35
N ASP A 521 18.66 3.11 1.69
CA ASP A 521 18.21 2.09 0.75
C ASP A 521 16.67 2.09 0.68
N LEU A 522 16.15 2.64 -0.42
CA LEU A 522 14.72 2.71 -0.72
C LEU A 522 14.31 1.74 -1.84
N SER A 523 15.16 0.76 -2.17
CA SER A 523 14.94 -0.18 -3.27
C SER A 523 13.74 -1.11 -3.09
N SER A 524 13.24 -1.23 -1.86
CA SER A 524 12.00 -1.97 -1.54
C SER A 524 10.74 -1.26 -2.03
N ILE A 525 10.78 0.05 -2.29
CA ILE A 525 9.61 0.81 -2.73
C ILE A 525 9.43 0.62 -4.24
N HIS A 526 8.28 0.06 -4.64
CA HIS A 526 7.92 -0.11 -6.05
C HIS A 526 6.89 0.91 -6.53
N HIS A 527 6.20 1.59 -5.59
CA HIS A 527 5.16 2.55 -5.92
C HIS A 527 5.05 3.68 -4.90
N MET A 528 4.94 4.92 -5.39
CA MET A 528 4.82 6.13 -4.57
C MET A 528 3.60 6.94 -4.98
N THR A 529 2.79 7.31 -3.99
CA THR A 529 1.58 8.12 -4.19
C THR A 529 1.57 9.35 -3.31
N THR A 530 0.86 10.40 -3.73
CA THR A 530 0.70 11.63 -2.93
C THR A 530 -0.70 12.21 -3.07
N ALA A 531 -1.21 12.81 -2.00
CA ALA A 531 -2.48 13.54 -2.03
C ALA A 531 -2.60 14.50 -0.85
N GLY A 532 -3.64 15.33 -0.90
CA GLY A 532 -4.07 16.21 0.21
C GLY A 532 -3.61 17.66 0.06
N GLU A 533 -2.58 17.88 -0.75
CA GLU A 533 -2.12 19.18 -1.25
C GLU A 533 -1.74 18.99 -2.72
N ALA A 534 -1.68 20.07 -3.48
CA ALA A 534 -1.19 20.02 -4.84
C ALA A 534 0.34 19.82 -4.87
N LEU A 535 0.80 18.93 -5.74
CA LEU A 535 2.21 18.56 -5.85
C LEU A 535 3.00 19.62 -6.64
N ASN A 536 4.04 20.17 -6.02
CA ASN A 536 4.96 21.06 -6.73
C ASN A 536 5.80 20.25 -7.75
N PRO A 537 5.89 20.68 -9.03
CA PRO A 537 6.70 20.03 -10.06
C PRO A 537 8.15 19.73 -9.67
N GLU A 538 8.77 20.62 -8.91
CA GLU A 538 10.16 20.48 -8.47
C GLU A 538 10.33 19.35 -7.45
N VAL A 539 9.33 19.15 -6.58
CA VAL A 539 9.31 18.02 -5.65
C VAL A 539 9.28 16.70 -6.40
N PHE A 540 8.49 16.63 -7.47
CA PHE A 540 8.44 15.45 -8.34
C PHE A 540 9.81 15.16 -8.98
N LYS A 541 10.43 16.19 -9.59
CA LYS A 541 11.71 16.03 -10.28
C LYS A 541 12.81 15.57 -9.33
N GLN A 542 13.01 16.29 -8.21
CA GLN A 542 14.06 15.95 -7.25
C GLN A 542 13.85 14.57 -6.63
N PHE A 543 12.62 14.19 -6.32
CA PHE A 543 12.33 12.87 -5.78
C PHE A 543 12.61 11.76 -6.81
N LYS A 544 12.22 11.96 -8.08
CA LYS A 544 12.49 11.02 -9.17
C LYS A 544 13.99 10.91 -9.46
N GLU A 545 14.72 12.01 -9.45
CA GLU A 545 16.18 12.01 -9.61
C GLU A 545 16.88 11.26 -8.48
N ALA A 546 16.41 11.44 -7.24
CA ALA A 546 17.00 10.81 -6.06
C ALA A 546 16.65 9.33 -5.90
N THR A 547 15.48 8.88 -6.36
CA THR A 547 14.96 7.52 -6.05
C THR A 547 14.62 6.68 -7.28
N GLY A 548 14.54 7.29 -8.46
CA GLY A 548 14.00 6.67 -9.68
C GLY A 548 12.47 6.54 -9.71
N LEU A 549 11.76 6.87 -8.63
CA LEU A 549 10.32 6.69 -8.50
C LEU A 549 9.52 7.88 -9.01
N GLU A 550 8.46 7.61 -9.76
CA GLU A 550 7.46 8.60 -10.10
C GLU A 550 6.45 8.76 -8.97
N ILE A 551 6.01 10.00 -8.72
CA ILE A 551 4.99 10.29 -7.71
C ILE A 551 3.61 10.32 -8.38
N MET A 552 2.76 9.36 -8.03
CA MET A 552 1.41 9.24 -8.58
C MET A 552 0.43 10.06 -7.75
N GLU A 553 0.14 11.29 -8.21
CA GLU A 553 -0.81 12.19 -7.54
C GLU A 553 -2.24 11.64 -7.59
N GLY A 554 -3.00 11.91 -6.53
CA GLY A 554 -4.41 11.60 -6.42
C GLY A 554 -5.17 12.67 -5.65
N PHE A 555 -6.46 12.78 -5.94
CA PHE A 555 -7.37 13.77 -5.41
C PHE A 555 -8.67 13.15 -4.92
N GLY A 556 -9.16 13.72 -3.84
CA GLY A 556 -10.49 13.54 -3.29
C GLY A 556 -10.63 14.34 -2.00
N GLN A 557 -11.78 14.22 -1.37
CA GLN A 557 -12.16 15.02 -0.21
C GLN A 557 -12.50 14.11 0.96
N THR A 558 -12.86 14.71 2.10
CA THR A 558 -13.31 13.89 3.23
C THR A 558 -14.63 13.20 2.88
N GLU A 559 -15.46 13.89 2.12
CA GLU A 559 -16.77 13.48 1.62
C GLU A 559 -16.69 12.37 0.55
N THR A 560 -15.51 12.09 0.00
CA THR A 560 -15.32 11.10 -1.09
C THR A 560 -14.27 10.06 -0.72
N THR A 561 -14.05 9.10 -1.63
CA THR A 561 -12.78 8.38 -1.73
C THR A 561 -11.96 8.95 -2.89
N LEU A 562 -11.13 8.14 -3.56
CA LEU A 562 -10.26 8.58 -4.65
C LEU A 562 -11.07 8.91 -5.91
N ALA A 563 -11.24 10.20 -6.19
CA ALA A 563 -12.09 10.71 -7.27
C ALA A 563 -11.33 10.93 -8.58
N ILE A 564 -10.10 11.45 -8.51
CA ILE A 564 -9.21 11.69 -9.66
C ILE A 564 -7.82 11.20 -9.28
N ALA A 565 -7.13 10.48 -10.16
CA ALA A 565 -5.80 9.97 -9.85
C ALA A 565 -4.99 9.55 -11.08
N ASN A 566 -3.69 9.46 -10.89
CA ASN A 566 -2.81 8.68 -11.75
C ASN A 566 -2.87 7.20 -11.30
N LEU A 567 -3.79 6.42 -11.90
CA LEU A 567 -3.94 5.00 -11.60
C LEU A 567 -2.88 4.14 -12.32
N TYR A 568 -2.73 2.90 -11.88
CA TYR A 568 -1.97 1.88 -12.60
C TYR A 568 -2.35 1.85 -14.09
N GLY A 569 -1.34 1.83 -14.96
CA GLY A 569 -1.51 1.94 -16.41
C GLY A 569 -1.55 3.37 -16.96
N THR A 570 -1.52 4.40 -16.11
CA THR A 570 -1.39 5.81 -16.54
C THR A 570 0.03 6.34 -16.37
N THR A 571 0.37 7.39 -17.14
CA THR A 571 1.65 8.09 -17.03
C THR A 571 1.42 9.46 -16.39
N PRO A 572 2.04 9.78 -15.24
CA PRO A 572 1.78 11.04 -14.56
C PRO A 572 2.25 12.23 -15.41
N LYS A 573 1.38 13.23 -15.58
CA LYS A 573 1.77 14.55 -16.09
C LYS A 573 2.08 15.46 -14.90
N ILE A 574 3.29 16.02 -14.88
CA ILE A 574 3.74 16.86 -13.76
C ILE A 574 2.81 18.08 -13.61
N GLY A 575 2.19 18.22 -12.43
CA GLY A 575 1.23 19.28 -12.12
C GLY A 575 -0.24 18.92 -12.39
N ALA A 576 -0.52 17.76 -13.00
CA ALA A 576 -1.86 17.23 -13.16
C ALA A 576 -2.20 16.20 -12.07
N MET A 577 -3.43 16.26 -11.57
CA MET A 577 -3.93 15.32 -10.55
C MET A 577 -4.14 13.90 -11.10
N GLY A 578 -4.13 13.73 -12.42
CA GLY A 578 -4.43 12.48 -13.11
C GLY A 578 -5.78 12.53 -13.83
N LYS A 579 -6.41 11.36 -14.00
CA LYS A 579 -7.69 11.18 -14.71
C LYS A 579 -8.81 10.84 -13.73
N ALA A 580 -10.06 11.00 -14.17
CA ALA A 580 -11.21 10.57 -13.39
C ALA A 580 -11.09 9.08 -13.02
N SER A 581 -11.31 8.76 -11.75
CA SER A 581 -11.41 7.38 -11.28
C SER A 581 -12.63 6.73 -11.92
N PRO A 582 -12.55 5.52 -12.50
CA PRO A 582 -13.71 4.81 -13.05
C PRO A 582 -14.86 4.61 -12.04
N GLN A 583 -14.57 4.69 -10.74
CA GLN A 583 -15.56 4.63 -9.67
C GLN A 583 -16.49 5.86 -9.60
N PHE A 584 -16.06 7.02 -10.10
CA PHE A 584 -16.79 8.28 -10.00
C PHE A 584 -17.07 8.87 -11.39
N PRO A 585 -18.34 9.17 -11.72
CA PRO A 585 -18.67 9.89 -12.95
C PRO A 585 -18.36 11.39 -12.78
N ILE A 586 -17.08 11.74 -12.93
CA ILE A 586 -16.56 13.10 -12.75
C ILE A 586 -16.81 13.96 -14.00
N ASP A 587 -17.18 15.22 -13.78
CA ASP A 587 -17.28 16.24 -14.83
C ASP A 587 -16.72 17.59 -14.36
N ILE A 588 -16.53 18.52 -15.30
CA ILE A 588 -16.20 19.92 -15.02
C ILE A 588 -17.33 20.79 -15.54
N VAL A 589 -17.97 21.56 -14.66
CA VAL A 589 -19.14 22.39 -15.00
C VAL A 589 -18.93 23.88 -14.76
N ASP A 590 -19.68 24.69 -15.50
CA ASP A 590 -19.80 26.12 -15.28
C ASP A 590 -20.69 26.45 -14.07
N PRO A 591 -20.83 27.73 -13.66
CA PRO A 591 -21.68 28.10 -12.53
C PRO A 591 -23.17 27.79 -12.69
N ASP A 592 -23.64 27.52 -13.92
CA ASP A 592 -25.02 27.15 -14.22
C ASP A 592 -25.20 25.62 -14.24
N GLY A 593 -24.14 24.85 -13.97
CA GLY A 593 -24.14 23.39 -13.92
C GLY A 593 -23.96 22.71 -15.29
N ASN A 594 -23.62 23.47 -16.34
CA ASN A 594 -23.41 22.90 -17.67
C ASN A 594 -21.95 22.45 -17.86
N PRO A 595 -21.69 21.30 -18.50
CA PRO A 595 -20.33 20.85 -18.79
C PRO A 595 -19.54 21.87 -19.64
N VAL A 596 -18.28 22.11 -19.27
CA VAL A 596 -17.38 23.02 -19.99
C VAL A 596 -16.56 22.29 -21.05
N ALA A 597 -16.03 23.03 -22.04
CA ALA A 597 -15.18 22.45 -23.06
C ALA A 597 -13.77 22.10 -22.52
N THR A 598 -13.04 21.24 -23.25
CA THR A 598 -11.63 20.95 -22.97
C THR A 598 -10.81 22.25 -22.91
N GLY A 599 -9.96 22.38 -21.88
CA GLY A 599 -9.17 23.59 -21.63
C GLY A 599 -9.89 24.70 -20.85
N GLU A 600 -11.21 24.61 -20.66
CA GLU A 600 -11.96 25.60 -19.89
C GLU A 600 -11.97 25.27 -18.39
N ILE A 601 -11.94 26.32 -17.56
CA ILE A 601 -11.95 26.20 -16.10
C ILE A 601 -13.39 26.17 -15.60
N GLY A 602 -13.73 25.12 -14.85
CA GLY A 602 -14.99 24.98 -14.14
C GLY A 602 -14.83 24.26 -12.80
N GLU A 603 -15.95 23.96 -12.15
CA GLU A 603 -16.00 23.20 -10.91
C GLU A 603 -15.98 21.69 -11.19
N ILE A 604 -15.18 20.95 -10.43
CA ILE A 604 -15.22 19.48 -10.43
C ILE A 604 -16.50 19.03 -9.72
N VAL A 605 -17.33 18.27 -10.42
CA VAL A 605 -18.57 17.71 -9.86
C VAL A 605 -18.63 16.21 -10.06
N ILE A 606 -19.45 15.54 -9.25
CA ILE A 606 -19.75 14.11 -9.39
C ILE A 606 -21.23 13.98 -9.79
N HIS A 607 -21.50 13.32 -10.90
CA HIS A 607 -22.86 13.00 -11.31
C HIS A 607 -23.48 11.95 -10.37
N THR A 608 -24.70 12.19 -9.93
CA THR A 608 -25.44 11.37 -8.95
C THR A 608 -26.91 11.17 -9.35
N ASP A 609 -27.31 11.69 -10.51
CA ASP A 609 -28.64 11.63 -11.10
C ASP A 609 -29.07 10.20 -11.46
N LYS A 610 -28.11 9.37 -11.89
CA LYS A 610 -28.34 7.95 -12.22
C LYS A 610 -28.18 7.04 -11.01
N GLU A 611 -27.04 7.15 -10.35
CA GLU A 611 -26.66 6.33 -9.20
C GLU A 611 -25.70 7.11 -8.31
N VAL A 612 -25.83 6.94 -7.00
CA VAL A 612 -24.87 7.49 -6.03
C VAL A 612 -23.63 6.59 -6.00
N PRO A 613 -22.45 7.07 -6.40
CA PRO A 613 -21.26 6.24 -6.46
C PRO A 613 -20.83 5.77 -5.08
N CYS A 614 -20.40 4.50 -4.99
CA CYS A 614 -19.85 3.93 -3.77
C CYS A 614 -18.64 4.75 -3.30
N GLY A 615 -18.55 5.03 -2.00
CA GLY A 615 -17.48 5.87 -1.43
C GLY A 615 -17.82 7.36 -1.31
N LEU A 616 -18.89 7.85 -1.95
CA LEU A 616 -19.45 9.17 -1.64
C LEU A 616 -20.14 9.14 -0.26
N PHE A 617 -19.96 10.20 0.53
CA PHE A 617 -20.63 10.38 1.80
C PHE A 617 -22.15 10.38 1.67
N LYS A 618 -22.84 10.16 2.79
CA LYS A 618 -24.30 10.14 2.87
C LYS A 618 -24.89 11.53 2.93
N GLU A 619 -24.33 12.38 3.79
CA GLU A 619 -24.85 13.70 4.11
C GLU A 619 -23.87 14.46 5.02
N TYR A 620 -24.11 15.77 5.19
CA TYR A 620 -23.66 16.48 6.38
C TYR A 620 -24.65 16.24 7.51
N TYR A 621 -24.23 15.47 8.52
CA TYR A 621 -25.09 15.02 9.61
C TYR A 621 -25.75 16.18 10.35
N LEU A 622 -27.08 16.13 10.46
CA LEU A 622 -27.92 17.18 11.07
C LEU A 622 -27.83 18.56 10.39
N ASP A 623 -27.32 18.63 9.17
CA ASP A 623 -27.23 19.85 8.38
C ASP A 623 -27.73 19.61 6.94
N ASP A 624 -29.05 19.39 6.83
CA ASP A 624 -29.76 19.20 5.56
C ASP A 624 -29.57 20.40 4.62
N LYS A 625 -29.43 21.61 5.17
CA LYS A 625 -29.16 22.82 4.39
C LYS A 625 -27.80 22.73 3.70
N LYS A 626 -26.72 22.46 4.44
CA LYS A 626 -25.39 22.29 3.85
C LYS A 626 -25.30 21.10 2.91
N THR A 627 -26.06 20.04 3.20
CA THR A 627 -26.14 18.87 2.30
C THR A 627 -26.75 19.29 0.97
N LYS A 628 -27.88 19.98 0.96
CA LYS A 628 -28.53 20.50 -0.25
C LYS A 628 -27.72 21.58 -0.97
N GLU A 629 -26.96 22.40 -0.24
CA GLU A 629 -26.03 23.37 -0.86
C GLU A 629 -24.87 22.69 -1.60
N ALA A 630 -24.39 21.53 -1.11
CA ALA A 630 -23.30 20.79 -1.75
C ALA A 630 -23.80 19.71 -2.72
N TRP A 631 -25.08 19.34 -2.66
CA TRP A 631 -25.66 18.25 -3.43
C TRP A 631 -27.06 18.62 -3.90
N HIS A 632 -27.16 19.07 -5.14
CA HIS A 632 -28.39 19.51 -5.78
C HIS A 632 -28.34 19.24 -7.29
N ASP A 633 -29.51 19.27 -7.94
CA ASP A 633 -29.63 19.14 -9.41
C ASP A 633 -28.95 17.89 -10.01
N GLY A 634 -28.86 16.80 -9.24
CA GLY A 634 -28.21 15.57 -9.66
C GLY A 634 -26.68 15.60 -9.60
N LEU A 635 -26.08 16.65 -9.04
CA LEU A 635 -24.64 16.83 -8.91
C LEU A 635 -24.21 16.96 -7.45
N TYR A 636 -23.12 16.31 -7.09
CA TYR A 636 -22.35 16.67 -5.91
C TYR A 636 -21.24 17.66 -6.29
N HIS A 637 -21.30 18.83 -5.67
CA HIS A 637 -20.39 19.96 -5.86
C HIS A 637 -19.21 19.89 -4.88
N THR A 638 -18.00 19.68 -5.42
CA THR A 638 -16.79 19.55 -4.59
C THR A 638 -16.32 20.91 -4.04
N GLY A 639 -16.67 22.00 -4.71
CA GLY A 639 -16.12 23.35 -4.48
C GLY A 639 -14.65 23.51 -4.93
N ASP A 640 -14.09 22.54 -5.65
CA ASP A 640 -12.76 22.57 -6.24
C ASP A 640 -12.85 22.83 -7.75
N THR A 641 -12.00 23.70 -8.28
CA THR A 641 -11.96 24.04 -9.72
C THR A 641 -10.75 23.45 -10.42
N ALA A 642 -10.97 23.02 -11.65
CA ALA A 642 -9.94 22.48 -12.53
C ALA A 642 -10.28 22.79 -14.00
N TRP A 643 -9.33 22.50 -14.88
CA TRP A 643 -9.60 22.32 -16.30
C TRP A 643 -9.11 20.92 -16.73
N ARG A 644 -9.70 20.39 -17.81
CA ARG A 644 -9.35 19.08 -18.37
C ARG A 644 -8.63 19.26 -19.71
N ASP A 645 -7.51 18.57 -19.90
CA ASP A 645 -6.77 18.58 -21.16
C ASP A 645 -7.32 17.57 -22.18
N GLU A 646 -6.78 17.59 -23.41
CA GLU A 646 -7.21 16.74 -24.52
C GLU A 646 -6.98 15.24 -24.25
N ASP A 647 -6.07 14.89 -23.34
CA ASP A 647 -5.77 13.51 -22.93
C ASP A 647 -6.62 13.06 -21.72
N GLY A 648 -7.48 13.94 -21.21
CA GLY A 648 -8.37 13.70 -20.08
C GLY A 648 -7.74 13.92 -18.70
N TYR A 649 -6.56 14.55 -18.61
CA TYR A 649 -5.95 14.89 -17.33
C TYR A 649 -6.56 16.15 -16.73
N PHE A 650 -6.76 16.13 -15.42
CA PHE A 650 -7.32 17.23 -14.65
C PHE A 650 -6.19 18.05 -14.01
N TRP A 651 -6.26 19.37 -14.22
CA TRP A 651 -5.29 20.34 -13.74
C TRP A 651 -5.96 21.23 -12.69
N TYR A 652 -5.53 21.08 -11.44
CA TYR A 652 -6.12 21.81 -10.32
C TYR A 652 -5.83 23.31 -10.42
N VAL A 653 -6.86 24.13 -10.19
CA VAL A 653 -6.74 25.60 -10.21
C VAL A 653 -6.82 26.18 -8.80
N GLY A 654 -7.78 25.72 -8.00
CA GLY A 654 -8.04 26.25 -6.67
C GLY A 654 -9.47 25.99 -6.21
N ARG A 655 -9.79 26.43 -4.99
CA ARG A 655 -11.18 26.45 -4.51
C ARG A 655 -11.98 27.50 -5.24
N VAL A 656 -13.27 27.26 -5.49
CA VAL A 656 -14.19 28.23 -6.13
C VAL A 656 -14.12 29.60 -5.45
N ASP A 657 -13.98 29.62 -4.12
CA ASP A 657 -13.89 30.82 -3.29
C ASP A 657 -12.49 31.44 -3.21
N ASP A 658 -11.43 30.71 -3.58
CA ASP A 658 -10.04 31.21 -3.57
C ASP A 658 -9.56 31.72 -4.95
N VAL A 659 -10.31 31.50 -6.04
CA VAL A 659 -9.92 31.97 -7.39
C VAL A 659 -9.88 33.50 -7.44
N ILE A 660 -8.70 34.06 -7.73
CA ILE A 660 -8.47 35.51 -7.78
C ILE A 660 -9.02 36.04 -9.10
N LYS A 661 -9.91 37.05 -9.02
CA LYS A 661 -10.46 37.73 -10.20
C LYS A 661 -9.80 39.10 -10.37
N SER A 662 -8.82 39.18 -11.26
CA SER A 662 -8.04 40.40 -11.51
C SER A 662 -8.23 40.86 -12.95
N SER A 663 -8.86 42.03 -13.15
CA SER A 663 -9.13 42.59 -14.49
C SER A 663 -9.85 41.62 -15.45
N GLY A 664 -10.75 40.79 -14.94
CA GLY A 664 -11.48 39.77 -15.72
C GLY A 664 -10.74 38.44 -15.90
N TYR A 665 -9.46 38.34 -15.54
CA TYR A 665 -8.72 37.09 -15.52
C TYR A 665 -9.05 36.29 -14.26
N ARG A 666 -9.28 34.98 -14.43
CA ARG A 666 -9.35 34.00 -13.33
C ARG A 666 -7.96 33.45 -13.11
N ILE A 667 -7.44 33.66 -11.91
CA ILE A 667 -6.06 33.33 -11.57
C ILE A 667 -6.10 32.35 -10.39
N GLY A 668 -5.59 31.14 -10.64
CA GLY A 668 -5.39 30.14 -9.59
C GLY A 668 -4.21 30.53 -8.70
N PRO A 669 -4.37 30.61 -7.37
CA PRO A 669 -3.27 30.96 -6.47
C PRO A 669 -2.13 29.94 -6.53
N PHE A 670 -2.45 28.66 -6.72
CA PHE A 670 -1.49 27.56 -6.71
C PHE A 670 -0.44 27.64 -7.83
N GLU A 671 -0.83 28.09 -9.01
CA GLU A 671 0.10 28.26 -10.15
C GLU A 671 1.22 29.25 -9.81
N ILE A 672 0.87 30.33 -9.11
CA ILE A 672 1.81 31.38 -8.72
C ILE A 672 2.65 30.92 -7.54
N GLU A 673 2.03 30.25 -6.56
CA GLU A 673 2.74 29.60 -5.44
C GLU A 673 3.81 28.65 -5.99
N SER A 674 3.48 27.82 -6.98
CA SER A 674 4.40 26.84 -7.56
C SER A 674 5.64 27.48 -8.18
N VAL A 675 5.49 28.54 -8.98
CA VAL A 675 6.62 29.26 -9.59
C VAL A 675 7.46 30.00 -8.55
N ILE A 676 6.84 30.59 -7.53
CA ILE A 676 7.59 31.25 -6.44
C ILE A 676 8.39 30.23 -5.63
N MET A 677 7.86 29.02 -5.43
CA MET A 677 8.52 27.94 -4.69
C MET A 677 9.73 27.34 -5.43
N GLU A 678 9.95 27.64 -6.71
CA GLU A 678 11.18 27.28 -7.45
C GLU A 678 12.41 28.08 -6.97
N LEU A 679 12.19 29.23 -6.32
CA LEU A 679 13.26 30.07 -5.82
C LEU A 679 13.88 29.46 -4.55
N PRO A 680 15.22 29.23 -4.52
CA PRO A 680 15.87 28.45 -3.46
C PRO A 680 15.80 29.08 -2.07
N TYR A 681 15.53 30.38 -2.00
CA TYR A 681 15.41 31.14 -0.75
C TYR A 681 13.96 31.26 -0.23
N VAL A 682 12.98 30.68 -0.93
CA VAL A 682 11.58 30.64 -0.48
C VAL A 682 11.33 29.37 0.33
N LEU A 683 10.92 29.54 1.59
CA LEU A 683 10.54 28.44 2.47
C LEU A 683 9.09 28.01 2.24
N GLU A 684 8.18 28.98 2.23
CA GLU A 684 6.75 28.78 1.98
C GLU A 684 6.15 29.98 1.24
N CYS A 685 5.10 29.74 0.44
CA CYS A 685 4.34 30.78 -0.22
C CYS A 685 2.84 30.51 -0.10
N GLY A 686 2.07 31.55 0.26
CA GLY A 686 0.62 31.56 0.18
C GLY A 686 0.16 32.75 -0.68
N VAL A 687 -0.58 32.47 -1.74
CA VAL A 687 -1.12 33.49 -2.65
C VAL A 687 -2.58 33.76 -2.34
N SER A 688 -2.94 35.03 -2.21
CA SER A 688 -4.32 35.49 -1.95
C SER A 688 -4.69 36.70 -2.81
N ALA A 689 -5.98 37.00 -2.88
CA ALA A 689 -6.49 38.22 -3.47
C ALA A 689 -6.40 39.38 -2.47
N VAL A 690 -6.01 40.57 -2.95
CA VAL A 690 -6.21 41.82 -2.22
C VAL A 690 -7.02 42.79 -3.08
N PRO A 691 -7.98 43.56 -2.52
CA PRO A 691 -8.76 44.53 -3.28
C PRO A 691 -7.87 45.55 -4.03
N ASP A 692 -8.26 45.89 -5.25
CA ASP A 692 -7.63 46.93 -6.09
C ASP A 692 -8.75 47.73 -6.77
N GLU A 693 -8.70 49.06 -6.64
CA GLU A 693 -9.78 49.96 -7.09
C GLU A 693 -10.04 49.88 -8.61
N ILE A 694 -9.03 49.49 -9.40
CA ILE A 694 -9.12 49.45 -10.87
C ILE A 694 -9.37 48.02 -11.35
N ARG A 695 -8.77 47.03 -10.70
CA ARG A 695 -8.74 45.63 -11.17
C ARG A 695 -9.71 44.73 -10.45
N GLY A 696 -10.46 45.26 -9.48
CA GLY A 696 -11.28 44.51 -8.54
C GLY A 696 -10.40 43.88 -7.46
N GLN A 697 -9.55 42.94 -7.86
CA GLN A 697 -8.53 42.33 -7.01
C GLN A 697 -7.20 42.24 -7.74
N VAL A 698 -6.11 42.16 -6.99
CA VAL A 698 -4.78 41.83 -7.51
C VAL A 698 -4.16 40.70 -6.70
N VAL A 699 -3.20 40.01 -7.33
CA VAL A 699 -2.46 38.91 -6.72
C VAL A 699 -1.51 39.44 -5.65
N LYS A 700 -1.60 38.87 -4.44
CA LYS A 700 -0.68 39.06 -3.32
C LYS A 700 0.01 37.74 -2.99
N ALA A 701 1.34 37.75 -2.90
CA ALA A 701 2.14 36.64 -2.40
C ALA A 701 2.62 36.94 -0.97
N SER A 702 2.27 36.08 -0.02
CA SER A 702 2.81 36.07 1.34
C SER A 702 3.89 34.99 1.41
N ILE A 703 5.13 35.39 1.70
CA ILE A 703 6.31 34.54 1.54
C ILE A 703 7.05 34.41 2.87
N VAL A 704 7.37 33.19 3.25
CA VAL A 704 8.33 32.90 4.32
C VAL A 704 9.65 32.56 3.65
N LEU A 705 10.73 33.21 4.09
CA LEU A 705 12.07 33.00 3.54
C LEU A 705 12.82 31.90 4.29
N THR A 706 13.83 31.31 3.66
CA THR A 706 14.78 30.42 4.32
C THR A 706 15.61 31.16 5.36
N LYS A 707 16.02 30.45 6.42
CA LYS A 707 16.85 31.03 7.48
C LYS A 707 18.15 31.59 6.90
N GLY A 708 18.44 32.85 7.22
CA GLY A 708 19.63 33.57 6.74
C GLY A 708 19.41 34.42 5.50
N THR A 709 18.20 34.42 4.91
CA THR A 709 17.82 35.34 3.83
C THR A 709 17.08 36.55 4.40
N GLU A 710 17.55 37.76 4.04
CA GLU A 710 16.95 39.02 4.48
C GLU A 710 15.82 39.48 3.53
N PRO A 711 14.68 39.95 4.05
CA PRO A 711 13.59 40.47 3.23
C PRO A 711 13.91 41.88 2.72
N THR A 712 14.23 42.02 1.42
CA THR A 712 14.54 43.33 0.79
C THR A 712 13.58 43.71 -0.34
N GLU A 713 13.54 44.99 -0.71
CA GLU A 713 12.73 45.48 -1.85
C GLU A 713 13.28 44.96 -3.19
N GLU A 714 14.59 44.76 -3.28
CA GLU A 714 15.25 44.13 -4.42
C GLU A 714 14.76 42.69 -4.59
N LEU A 715 14.67 41.94 -3.48
CA LEU A 715 14.18 40.56 -3.49
C LEU A 715 12.69 40.48 -3.90
N LYS A 716 11.86 41.44 -3.46
CA LYS A 716 10.46 41.53 -3.95
C LYS A 716 10.41 41.69 -5.47
N LYS A 717 11.21 42.61 -6.01
CA LYS A 717 11.27 42.84 -7.47
C LYS A 717 11.80 41.63 -8.21
N GLU A 718 12.80 40.93 -7.65
CA GLU A 718 13.32 39.68 -8.19
C GLU A 718 12.22 38.63 -8.30
N ILE A 719 11.50 38.35 -7.21
CA ILE A 719 10.38 37.39 -7.19
C ILE A 719 9.31 37.79 -8.21
N GLN A 720 8.93 39.08 -8.26
CA GLN A 720 7.95 39.58 -9.23
C GLN A 720 8.40 39.38 -10.67
N ASN A 721 9.66 39.67 -10.98
CA ASN A 721 10.22 39.52 -12.32
C ASN A 721 10.35 38.04 -12.69
N TYR A 722 10.73 37.19 -11.74
CA TYR A 722 10.79 35.75 -11.91
C TYR A 722 9.42 35.18 -12.28
N VAL A 723 8.37 35.55 -11.56
CA VAL A 723 7.01 35.09 -11.91
C VAL A 723 6.57 35.65 -13.28
N LYS A 724 6.90 36.90 -13.63
CA LYS A 724 6.57 37.45 -14.95
C LYS A 724 7.26 36.72 -16.11
N SER A 725 8.46 36.18 -15.90
CA SER A 725 9.19 35.47 -16.95
C SER A 725 8.81 34.00 -17.07
N HIS A 726 8.23 33.41 -16.01
CA HIS A 726 7.88 31.98 -15.95
C HIS A 726 6.36 31.71 -15.97
N THR A 727 5.53 32.75 -15.95
CA THR A 727 4.07 32.65 -16.10
C THR A 727 3.56 33.70 -17.08
N ALA A 728 2.27 33.61 -17.45
CA ALA A 728 1.63 34.69 -18.20
C ALA A 728 1.71 36.02 -17.41
N PRO A 729 2.16 37.14 -18.00
CA PRO A 729 2.50 38.37 -17.27
C PRO A 729 1.36 39.02 -16.47
N TYR A 730 0.10 38.60 -16.63
CA TYR A 730 -1.02 39.08 -15.82
C TYR A 730 -1.12 38.36 -14.45
N LYS A 731 -0.44 37.22 -14.26
CA LYS A 731 -0.49 36.39 -13.05
C LYS A 731 0.50 36.81 -11.96
N TYR A 732 1.49 37.64 -12.27
CA TYR A 732 2.53 37.99 -11.29
C TYR A 732 1.96 38.67 -10.02
N PRO A 733 2.57 38.42 -8.84
CA PRO A 733 2.14 39.02 -7.60
C PRO A 733 2.44 40.54 -7.61
N ARG A 734 1.40 41.36 -7.69
CA ARG A 734 1.54 42.83 -7.59
C ARG A 734 1.93 43.27 -6.19
N VAL A 735 1.59 42.46 -5.19
CA VAL A 735 1.96 42.66 -3.79
C VAL A 735 2.78 41.47 -3.32
N VAL A 736 3.96 41.73 -2.74
CA VAL A 736 4.80 40.71 -2.09
C VAL A 736 5.02 41.13 -0.64
N VAL A 737 4.67 40.25 0.30
CA VAL A 737 4.80 40.47 1.74
C VAL A 737 5.63 39.34 2.34
N PHE A 738 6.70 39.66 3.05
CA PHE A 738 7.46 38.67 3.80
C PHE A 738 6.81 38.47 5.18
N ARG A 739 6.75 37.21 5.62
CA ARG A 739 6.17 36.78 6.90
C ARG A 739 7.16 35.86 7.61
N ASP A 740 7.09 35.84 8.94
CA ASP A 740 7.82 34.85 9.73
C ASP A 740 7.17 33.46 9.60
N GLU A 741 5.84 33.41 9.50
CA GLU A 741 5.05 32.20 9.28
C GLU A 741 3.73 32.48 8.52
N LEU A 742 3.16 31.46 7.88
CA LEU A 742 1.83 31.54 7.26
C LEU A 742 0.74 30.98 8.19
N PRO A 743 -0.47 31.59 8.23
CA PRO A 743 -1.59 31.06 9.00
C PRO A 743 -2.00 29.70 8.42
N LYS A 744 -2.01 28.67 9.27
CA LYS A 744 -2.35 27.29 8.90
C LYS A 744 -3.43 26.73 9.80
N THR A 745 -4.19 25.79 9.23
CA THR A 745 -5.07 24.90 9.99
C THR A 745 -4.23 23.95 10.84
N ILE A 746 -4.90 23.24 11.77
CA ILE A 746 -4.31 22.17 12.57
C ILE A 746 -3.66 21.08 11.66
N SER A 747 -4.19 20.87 10.45
CA SER A 747 -3.62 19.92 9.48
C SER A 747 -2.46 20.49 8.66
N GLY A 748 -1.96 21.69 8.95
CA GLY A 748 -0.88 22.34 8.21
C GLY A 748 -1.30 23.03 6.89
N LYS A 749 -2.58 22.99 6.50
CA LYS A 749 -3.06 23.68 5.29
C LYS A 749 -3.14 25.19 5.50
N ILE A 750 -2.63 25.98 4.55
CA ILE A 750 -2.66 27.45 4.59
C ILE A 750 -4.11 27.96 4.61
N GLN A 751 -4.42 28.89 5.52
CA GLN A 751 -5.71 29.57 5.63
C GLN A 751 -5.70 30.86 4.80
N ARG A 752 -6.01 30.77 3.50
CA ARG A 752 -5.88 31.90 2.56
C ARG A 752 -6.73 33.11 2.92
N ASN A 753 -7.90 32.91 3.50
CA ASN A 753 -8.76 33.99 3.99
C ASN A 753 -8.14 34.82 5.14
N LYS A 754 -7.06 34.33 5.78
CA LYS A 754 -6.31 35.04 6.83
C LYS A 754 -5.01 35.69 6.32
N LEU A 755 -4.67 35.55 5.03
CA LEU A 755 -3.43 36.08 4.43
C LEU A 755 -3.50 37.56 4.11
#